data_AF-A0A222EQP4-F1
#
_entry.id   AF-A0A222EQP4-F1
#
_cell.length_a   1.000
_cell.length_b   1.000
_cell.length_c   1.000
_cell.angle_alpha   90.00
_cell.angle_beta   90.00
_cell.angle_gamma   90.00
#
_symmetry.space_group_name_H-M   'P 1'
#
loop_
_entity.id
_entity.type
_entity.pdbx_description
1 polymer ?
#
loop_
_entity_poly.entity_id
_entity_poly.type
_entity_poly.pdbx_seq_one_letter_code
_entity_poly.pdbx_strand_id
1 'polypeptide(L)'
;MKRNLFLVSATILGLSFSVVPFIKNSEVNSVELNQDKNTSNNQKESGLKYLDDIKNLNKSIGSLKSLKTLSIINSFKNANKIFSDKKVNVKVFNENSATLTIDDYIGYINVNFTTSGLSSLFDNNDLGIQTSYDINNVVQAIENKNTDFSLFDKSNLTYEFNSINEFSVYSKILNSSSKFAISPQNLRTIVTNTVIQKNVKNPYNSTEILNDIYEINPILNLDKSIISIVKDSFSYNGCIIMSTNSFDQVTKININYRIDDFSYAINNTSLGEIGSFKKADIINNLLDNNKILKDYNKSNRLGIEVLKVNLNNSLIRLSKKGTSIYKDYTFLHKANNISVLLESNSLSSKLTHYNQDNAVELIRNSLVNTNPYLKELNKNDLIIQNINAKNTSNNQLGEVSFNLSIRNYNGLEKIEGSILKTDLNNEVYNKSLGNDINWNNSNDIINIFKQKNNNIDLNELNKINVTKYDNFSVSAKNSSLTYYGEVSISFGTNLSRTSGISAKVLDNNDSDYGYNGNGSIGNRAYLAIHLGENQGTSNIAKLEMSLGTKYNLGIKRDSFTNVNNKYLKVGYEYLTTKLASDEYGDLKFDSNKLHEFDKSGELNIPLSQVIDGGISGSIQTTFNNYPIRNRDGGWFNTCPSGSTGYRTVDGIVKYDIKFLSNGDFYMYATNYFNISKGVECYGQTIRTQFSVNYINIS
;
A
#
# COMPACT_ATOMS: atom_id res chain seq x y z
N MET A 1 -18.45 -7.16 -36.04
CA MET A 1 -17.90 -6.19 -37.00
C MET A 1 -16.39 -6.15 -36.82
N LYS A 2 -15.64 -6.23 -37.93
CA LYS A 2 -14.21 -5.94 -38.11
C LYS A 2 -13.18 -7.00 -37.67
N ARG A 3 -12.77 -7.77 -38.70
CA ARG A 3 -11.45 -8.41 -38.90
C ARG A 3 -10.32 -7.45 -38.50
N ASN A 4 -9.29 -7.95 -37.84
CA ASN A 4 -7.98 -7.29 -37.81
C ASN A 4 -6.89 -8.21 -38.35
N LEU A 5 -6.46 -7.81 -39.54
CA LEU A 5 -5.29 -8.25 -40.28
C LEU A 5 -4.01 -8.09 -39.44
N PHE A 6 -3.16 -9.10 -39.47
CA PHE A 6 -1.74 -8.97 -39.14
C PHE A 6 -1.06 -8.14 -40.23
N LEU A 7 -0.53 -6.97 -39.87
CA LEU A 7 0.37 -6.17 -40.70
C LEU A 7 1.82 -6.40 -40.22
N VAL A 8 2.54 -7.28 -40.91
CA VAL A 8 3.99 -7.40 -40.82
C VAL A 8 4.59 -6.32 -41.72
N SER A 9 5.22 -5.31 -41.13
CA SER A 9 5.99 -4.29 -41.83
C SER A 9 7.43 -4.76 -41.98
N ALA A 10 7.71 -5.41 -43.11
CA ALA A 10 9.07 -5.62 -43.61
C ALA A 10 9.38 -4.50 -44.63
N THR A 11 10.33 -3.63 -44.30
CA THR A 11 10.96 -2.67 -45.22
C THR A 11 12.29 -3.31 -45.65
N ILE A 12 12.34 -3.98 -46.80
CA ILE A 12 12.77 -3.49 -48.12
C ILE A 12 14.15 -2.85 -48.09
N LEU A 13 15.15 -3.62 -48.52
CA LEU A 13 16.20 -3.23 -49.47
C LEU A 13 16.65 -4.49 -50.22
N GLY A 14 15.74 -5.04 -51.02
CA GLY A 14 16.06 -6.03 -52.04
C GLY A 14 15.88 -5.36 -53.40
N LEU A 15 16.99 -4.86 -53.96
CA LEU A 15 16.99 -4.31 -55.30
C LEU A 15 16.67 -5.41 -56.30
N SER A 16 15.74 -5.07 -57.18
CA SER A 16 15.24 -5.79 -58.33
C SER A 16 16.32 -6.42 -59.20
N PHE A 17 16.28 -7.74 -59.36
CA PHE A 17 16.81 -8.41 -60.54
C PHE A 17 15.87 -8.15 -61.72
N SER A 18 16.15 -7.08 -62.47
CA SER A 18 15.73 -7.01 -63.87
C SER A 18 16.59 -7.99 -64.66
N VAL A 19 16.00 -9.11 -65.05
CA VAL A 19 16.51 -9.96 -66.12
C VAL A 19 16.45 -9.13 -67.41
N VAL A 20 17.59 -8.62 -67.85
CA VAL A 20 17.80 -8.20 -69.24
C VAL A 20 18.86 -9.14 -69.80
N PRO A 21 18.61 -9.78 -70.96
CA PRO A 21 19.60 -10.63 -71.60
C PRO A 21 20.73 -9.75 -72.14
N PHE A 22 21.97 -10.12 -71.84
CA PHE A 22 23.13 -9.64 -72.60
C PHE A 22 23.08 -10.32 -73.98
N ILE A 23 22.31 -9.72 -74.88
CA ILE A 23 22.52 -9.83 -76.32
C ILE A 23 23.73 -8.94 -76.62
N LYS A 24 24.87 -9.56 -76.92
CA LYS A 24 26.03 -8.87 -77.47
C LYS A 24 25.80 -8.73 -78.97
N ASN A 25 24.99 -7.75 -79.36
CA ASN A 25 24.96 -7.27 -80.74
C ASN A 25 26.20 -6.42 -80.96
N SER A 26 27.08 -6.93 -81.81
CA SER A 26 28.18 -6.22 -82.42
C SER A 26 27.63 -5.18 -83.40
N GLU A 27 27.47 -3.94 -82.96
CA GLU A 27 27.44 -2.80 -83.87
C GLU A 27 28.88 -2.41 -84.22
N VAL A 28 29.28 -2.93 -85.38
CA VAL A 28 29.87 -2.19 -86.49
C VAL A 28 30.01 -0.68 -86.19
N ASN A 29 31.23 -0.26 -85.85
CA ASN A 29 31.70 1.04 -86.24
C ASN A 29 32.74 0.85 -87.33
N SER A 30 32.32 1.29 -88.51
CA SER A 30 33.10 1.52 -89.72
C SER A 30 34.33 2.35 -89.42
N VAL A 31 35.50 1.76 -89.67
CA VAL A 31 36.72 2.53 -89.95
C VAL A 31 36.88 2.57 -91.45
N GLU A 32 36.92 3.79 -91.97
CA GLU A 32 37.12 4.15 -93.36
C GLU A 32 38.34 3.41 -93.95
N LEU A 33 38.08 2.70 -95.05
CA LEU A 33 39.10 2.27 -95.99
C LEU A 33 39.55 3.50 -96.78
N ASN A 34 40.70 4.06 -96.40
CA ASN A 34 41.48 4.81 -97.38
C ASN A 34 42.07 3.80 -98.37
N GLN A 35 41.60 3.93 -99.61
CA GLN A 35 42.20 3.31 -100.78
C GLN A 35 43.63 3.82 -100.92
N ASP A 36 44.59 2.91 -100.97
CA ASP A 36 45.69 3.07 -101.92
C ASP A 36 45.95 1.76 -102.63
N LYS A 37 45.83 1.87 -103.96
CA LYS A 37 46.18 0.85 -104.94
C LYS A 37 47.68 0.56 -104.84
N ASN A 38 48.06 -0.72 -104.83
CA ASN A 38 48.65 -1.29 -106.05
C ASN A 38 48.97 -2.79 -105.96
N THR A 39 48.52 -3.44 -107.03
CA THR A 39 49.13 -4.58 -107.75
C THR A 39 49.28 -5.96 -107.10
N SER A 40 48.46 -6.85 -107.66
CA SER A 40 48.84 -8.08 -108.37
C SER A 40 48.94 -9.39 -107.58
N ASN A 41 48.02 -10.26 -108.00
CA ASN A 41 48.18 -11.68 -108.31
C ASN A 41 48.08 -12.74 -107.21
N ASN A 42 47.25 -13.72 -107.60
CA ASN A 42 47.06 -15.08 -107.12
C ASN A 42 46.07 -15.27 -105.98
N GLN A 43 44.84 -15.57 -106.39
CA GLN A 43 43.99 -16.56 -105.75
C GLN A 43 44.84 -17.76 -105.29
N LYS A 44 44.97 -17.92 -103.97
CA LYS A 44 45.07 -19.24 -103.35
C LYS A 44 43.78 -19.44 -102.59
N GLU A 45 43.04 -20.46 -102.97
CA GLU A 45 42.05 -21.08 -102.10
C GLU A 45 42.72 -21.39 -100.75
N SER A 46 42.43 -20.58 -99.74
CA SER A 46 42.67 -20.94 -98.36
C SER A 46 41.53 -21.88 -97.96
N GLY A 47 41.63 -23.14 -98.37
CA GLY A 47 40.87 -24.21 -97.74
C GLY A 47 41.30 -24.28 -96.28
N LEU A 48 40.53 -23.66 -95.37
CA LEU A 48 40.71 -23.82 -93.93
C LEU A 48 40.65 -25.32 -93.64
N LYS A 49 41.75 -25.89 -93.13
CA LYS A 49 41.83 -27.31 -92.79
C LYS A 49 41.30 -27.49 -91.37
N TYR A 50 40.51 -28.55 -91.14
CA TYR A 50 40.15 -28.92 -89.77
C TYR A 50 41.37 -29.53 -89.08
N LEU A 51 41.59 -29.17 -87.81
CA LEU A 51 42.70 -29.76 -87.02
C LEU A 51 42.59 -31.28 -86.91
N ASP A 52 41.36 -31.82 -86.93
CA ASP A 52 41.07 -33.25 -86.85
C ASP A 52 41.46 -34.03 -88.12
N ASP A 53 41.66 -33.35 -89.25
CA ASP A 53 42.04 -33.97 -90.52
C ASP A 53 43.56 -34.22 -90.65
N ILE A 54 44.35 -33.75 -89.68
CA ILE A 54 45.81 -33.84 -89.69
C ILE A 54 46.26 -35.19 -89.12
N LYS A 55 46.72 -36.09 -89.99
CA LYS A 55 47.29 -37.39 -89.59
C LYS A 55 48.63 -37.20 -88.86
N ASN A 56 48.85 -38.02 -87.82
CA ASN A 56 50.09 -38.10 -87.01
C ASN A 56 50.40 -36.90 -86.09
N LEU A 57 49.38 -36.18 -85.63
CA LEU A 57 49.58 -35.11 -84.66
C LEU A 57 49.90 -35.68 -83.27
N ASN A 58 51.05 -35.31 -82.73
CA ASN A 58 51.46 -35.73 -81.40
C ASN A 58 50.73 -34.91 -80.33
N LYS A 59 49.77 -35.56 -79.66
CA LYS A 59 49.01 -34.98 -78.55
C LYS A 59 49.77 -35.04 -77.22
N SER A 60 50.87 -35.79 -77.10
CA SER A 60 51.72 -35.82 -75.91
C SER A 60 52.94 -34.93 -76.11
N ILE A 61 52.96 -33.75 -75.47
CA ILE A 61 54.03 -32.76 -75.65
C ILE A 61 55.18 -32.92 -74.65
N GLY A 62 55.20 -34.03 -73.91
CA GLY A 62 56.27 -34.42 -73.00
C GLY A 62 56.18 -33.78 -71.62
N SER A 63 57.34 -33.60 -70.98
CA SER A 63 57.44 -32.94 -69.67
C SER A 63 57.69 -31.45 -69.84
N LEU A 64 56.88 -30.63 -69.18
CA LEU A 64 57.04 -29.18 -69.15
C LEU A 64 57.86 -28.79 -67.92
N LYS A 65 58.88 -27.95 -68.15
CA LYS A 65 59.66 -27.31 -67.07
C LYS A 65 58.90 -26.18 -66.38
N SER A 66 57.90 -25.60 -67.06
CA SER A 66 57.06 -24.53 -66.52
C SER A 66 55.63 -24.58 -67.06
N LEU A 67 54.65 -24.35 -66.19
CA LEU A 67 53.22 -24.18 -66.51
C LEU A 67 52.93 -22.77 -67.05
N LYS A 68 53.55 -22.45 -68.18
CA LYS A 68 53.41 -21.16 -68.87
C LYS A 68 52.84 -21.37 -70.26
N THR A 69 51.97 -20.47 -70.71
CA THR A 69 51.38 -20.50 -72.06
C THR A 69 52.46 -20.67 -73.14
N LEU A 70 53.55 -19.90 -73.03
CA LEU A 70 54.67 -19.96 -73.97
C LEU A 70 55.41 -21.30 -73.94
N SER A 71 55.56 -21.92 -72.75
CA SER A 71 56.20 -23.23 -72.58
C SER A 71 55.38 -24.35 -73.24
N ILE A 72 54.05 -24.29 -73.07
CA ILE A 72 53.10 -25.21 -73.72
C ILE A 72 53.18 -25.06 -75.24
N ILE A 73 53.14 -23.82 -75.75
CA ILE A 73 53.23 -23.52 -77.19
C ILE A 73 54.54 -24.03 -77.79
N ASN A 74 55.68 -23.73 -77.15
CA ASN A 74 56.99 -24.15 -77.66
C ASN A 74 57.14 -25.67 -77.65
N SER A 75 56.68 -26.34 -76.59
CA SER A 75 56.72 -27.80 -76.50
C SER A 75 55.81 -28.46 -77.53
N PHE A 76 54.63 -27.89 -77.78
CA PHE A 76 53.74 -28.32 -78.84
C PHE A 76 54.36 -28.17 -80.23
N LYS A 77 54.96 -27.01 -80.55
CA LYS A 77 55.64 -26.76 -81.83
C LYS A 77 56.85 -27.67 -82.04
N ASN A 78 57.58 -27.99 -80.97
CA ASN A 78 58.70 -28.93 -81.02
C ASN A 78 58.23 -30.36 -81.30
N ALA A 79 57.14 -30.79 -80.65
CA ALA A 79 56.53 -32.10 -80.87
C ALA A 79 55.84 -32.21 -82.25
N ASN A 80 55.39 -31.08 -82.82
CA ASN A 80 54.65 -31.01 -84.08
C ASN A 80 55.26 -29.94 -85.00
N LYS A 81 56.40 -30.26 -85.63
CA LYS A 81 57.16 -29.30 -86.48
C LYS A 81 56.36 -28.67 -87.62
N ILE A 82 55.26 -29.30 -88.03
CA ILE A 82 54.30 -28.79 -89.02
C ILE A 82 53.65 -27.45 -88.63
N PHE A 83 53.71 -27.06 -87.34
CA PHE A 83 53.17 -25.79 -86.83
C PHE A 83 54.27 -24.81 -86.36
N SER A 84 55.53 -25.05 -86.73
CA SER A 84 56.66 -24.24 -86.23
C SER A 84 56.54 -22.75 -86.61
N ASP A 85 56.09 -22.47 -87.84
CA ASP A 85 55.83 -21.13 -88.39
C ASP A 85 54.42 -20.60 -88.09
N LYS A 86 53.51 -21.42 -87.55
CA LYS A 86 52.13 -21.04 -87.25
C LYS A 86 51.99 -20.36 -85.90
N LYS A 87 51.03 -19.44 -85.77
CA LYS A 87 50.66 -18.88 -84.47
C LYS A 87 49.76 -19.88 -83.74
N VAL A 88 50.16 -20.24 -82.53
CA VAL A 88 49.44 -21.19 -81.67
C VAL A 88 49.04 -20.42 -80.41
N ASN A 89 47.78 -20.52 -80.03
CA ASN A 89 47.24 -19.87 -78.83
C ASN A 89 46.72 -20.94 -77.85
N VAL A 90 46.97 -20.75 -76.57
CA VAL A 90 46.36 -21.60 -75.52
C VAL A 90 44.99 -21.00 -75.18
N LYS A 91 43.94 -21.80 -75.31
CA LYS A 91 42.57 -21.39 -74.95
C LYS A 91 42.31 -21.59 -73.46
N VAL A 92 42.69 -22.75 -72.94
CA VAL A 92 42.62 -23.12 -71.52
C VAL A 92 43.64 -24.22 -71.27
N PHE A 93 44.19 -24.29 -70.06
CA PHE A 93 45.08 -25.38 -69.67
C PHE A 93 44.93 -25.71 -68.19
N ASN A 94 45.32 -26.93 -67.80
CA ASN A 94 45.29 -27.40 -66.42
C ASN A 94 46.64 -28.05 -66.07
N GLU A 95 46.68 -28.85 -65.01
CA GLU A 95 47.91 -29.46 -64.50
C GLU A 95 48.58 -30.45 -65.46
N ASN A 96 47.86 -31.04 -66.39
CA ASN A 96 48.37 -32.12 -67.25
C ASN A 96 47.91 -32.04 -68.71
N SER A 97 47.15 -31.01 -69.09
CA SER A 97 46.63 -30.85 -70.44
C SER A 97 46.40 -29.38 -70.82
N ALA A 98 46.34 -29.11 -72.12
CA ALA A 98 45.99 -27.81 -72.66
C ALA A 98 45.13 -27.97 -73.92
N THR A 99 44.20 -27.03 -74.11
CA THR A 99 43.44 -26.87 -75.34
C THR A 99 44.06 -25.74 -76.16
N LEU A 100 44.52 -26.05 -77.36
CA LEU A 100 45.21 -25.12 -78.26
C LEU A 100 44.35 -24.79 -79.49
N THR A 101 44.49 -23.58 -80.00
CA THR A 101 44.04 -23.17 -81.32
C THR A 101 45.24 -22.78 -82.17
N ILE A 102 45.13 -22.95 -83.49
CA ILE A 102 46.20 -22.66 -84.45
C ILE A 102 45.61 -21.79 -85.54
N ASP A 103 46.26 -20.66 -85.82
CA ASP A 103 45.86 -19.77 -86.90
C ASP A 103 45.87 -20.53 -88.24
N ASP A 104 44.93 -20.21 -89.13
CA ASP A 104 44.64 -20.89 -90.40
C ASP A 104 43.98 -22.29 -90.31
N TYR A 105 43.61 -22.76 -89.11
CA TYR A 105 42.91 -24.03 -88.91
C TYR A 105 41.59 -23.89 -88.14
N ILE A 106 40.61 -24.71 -88.48
CA ILE A 106 39.31 -24.78 -87.77
C ILE A 106 39.37 -25.88 -86.70
N GLY A 107 38.91 -25.57 -85.49
CA GLY A 107 38.80 -26.51 -84.37
C GLY A 107 39.77 -26.19 -83.23
N TYR A 108 39.94 -27.16 -82.33
CA TYR A 108 40.89 -27.09 -81.23
C TYR A 108 41.61 -28.43 -81.07
N ILE A 109 42.76 -28.42 -80.42
CA ILE A 109 43.45 -29.65 -80.05
C ILE A 109 43.75 -29.72 -78.58
N ASN A 110 43.41 -30.85 -77.97
CA ASN A 110 43.78 -31.18 -76.61
C ASN A 110 45.11 -31.93 -76.61
N VAL A 111 46.09 -31.34 -75.93
CA VAL A 111 47.41 -31.92 -75.72
C VAL A 111 47.59 -32.25 -74.26
N ASN A 112 48.34 -33.31 -73.97
CA ASN A 112 48.68 -33.79 -72.64
C ASN A 112 50.17 -33.60 -72.37
N PHE A 113 50.52 -33.32 -71.12
CA PHE A 113 51.89 -33.17 -70.65
C PHE A 113 52.03 -33.60 -69.19
N THR A 114 53.27 -33.68 -68.73
CA THR A 114 53.61 -33.86 -67.31
C THR A 114 54.33 -32.63 -66.78
N THR A 115 54.09 -32.25 -65.53
CA THR A 115 54.78 -31.15 -64.83
C THR A 115 55.05 -31.57 -63.39
N SER A 116 56.07 -30.98 -62.77
CA SER A 116 56.47 -31.32 -61.40
C SER A 116 55.85 -30.43 -60.32
N GLY A 117 55.15 -29.35 -60.66
CA GLY A 117 54.49 -28.51 -59.66
C GLY A 117 53.87 -27.20 -60.17
N LEU A 118 53.11 -26.57 -59.29
CA LEU A 118 52.38 -25.31 -59.55
C LEU A 118 53.27 -24.04 -59.53
N SER A 119 54.44 -24.07 -58.89
CA SER A 119 55.23 -22.85 -58.64
C SER A 119 55.57 -22.06 -59.90
N SER A 120 55.76 -22.75 -61.02
CA SER A 120 56.06 -22.16 -62.32
C SER A 120 54.87 -21.50 -63.03
N LEU A 121 53.66 -21.64 -62.50
CA LEU A 121 52.45 -20.96 -62.99
C LEU A 121 52.43 -19.49 -62.56
N PHE A 122 53.02 -19.19 -61.40
CA PHE A 122 52.94 -17.89 -60.74
C PHE A 122 54.29 -17.15 -60.84
N ASP A 123 54.29 -15.98 -61.47
CA ASP A 123 55.46 -15.10 -61.54
C ASP A 123 55.60 -14.23 -60.28
N ASN A 124 54.46 -13.96 -59.62
CA ASN A 124 54.40 -13.13 -58.43
C ASN A 124 53.57 -13.80 -57.33
N ASN A 125 54.26 -14.19 -56.27
CA ASN A 125 53.68 -14.79 -55.07
C ASN A 125 53.39 -13.75 -53.98
N ASP A 126 53.76 -12.48 -54.16
CA ASP A 126 53.38 -11.40 -53.26
C ASP A 126 52.15 -10.69 -53.81
N LEU A 127 50.99 -10.89 -53.19
CA LEU A 127 49.74 -10.20 -53.57
C LEU A 127 49.64 -8.81 -52.93
N GLY A 128 50.45 -8.53 -51.90
CA GLY A 128 50.44 -7.27 -51.16
C GLY A 128 49.17 -7.06 -50.36
N ILE A 129 48.82 -5.78 -50.18
CA ILE A 129 47.66 -5.36 -49.38
C ILE A 129 46.35 -5.77 -50.05
N GLN A 130 45.53 -6.54 -49.32
CA GLN A 130 44.20 -6.98 -49.75
C GLN A 130 43.11 -6.16 -49.06
N THR A 131 42.08 -5.80 -49.83
CA THR A 131 40.89 -5.08 -49.32
C THR A 131 39.83 -6.02 -48.75
N SER A 132 39.89 -7.31 -49.10
CA SER A 132 38.95 -8.36 -48.67
C SER A 132 39.66 -9.71 -48.57
N TYR A 133 39.33 -10.50 -47.55
CA TYR A 133 39.79 -11.89 -47.41
C TYR A 133 38.72 -12.90 -47.85
N ASP A 134 38.00 -12.59 -48.92
CA ASP A 134 37.16 -13.56 -49.61
C ASP A 134 38.06 -14.36 -50.56
N ILE A 135 37.95 -15.69 -50.58
CA ILE A 135 38.72 -16.55 -51.48
C ILE A 135 38.61 -16.04 -52.92
N ASN A 136 37.42 -15.64 -53.38
CA ASN A 136 37.23 -15.16 -54.75
C ASN A 136 38.03 -13.88 -55.03
N ASN A 137 38.06 -12.95 -54.07
CA ASN A 137 38.81 -11.69 -54.20
C ASN A 137 40.32 -11.95 -54.20
N VAL A 138 40.81 -12.87 -53.36
CA VAL A 138 42.23 -13.24 -53.32
C VAL A 138 42.63 -13.99 -54.60
N VAL A 139 41.78 -14.90 -55.10
CA VAL A 139 42.01 -15.59 -56.39
C VAL A 139 42.05 -14.61 -57.54
N GLN A 140 41.16 -13.62 -57.58
CA GLN A 140 41.20 -12.54 -58.57
C GLN A 140 42.48 -11.71 -58.46
N ALA A 141 42.98 -11.45 -57.24
CA ALA A 141 44.26 -10.78 -57.05
C ALA A 141 45.45 -11.62 -57.58
N ILE A 142 45.41 -12.95 -57.42
CA ILE A 142 46.39 -13.86 -58.04
C ILE A 142 46.31 -13.77 -59.57
N GLU A 143 45.11 -13.81 -60.16
CA GLU A 143 44.92 -13.70 -61.62
C GLU A 143 45.45 -12.37 -62.17
N ASN A 144 45.19 -11.26 -61.47
CA ASN A 144 45.66 -9.94 -61.88
C ASN A 144 47.19 -9.82 -61.87
N LYS A 145 47.87 -10.53 -60.95
CA LYS A 145 49.34 -10.54 -60.87
C LYS A 145 50.01 -11.64 -61.70
N ASN A 146 49.27 -12.65 -62.11
CA ASN A 146 49.77 -13.84 -62.80
C ASN A 146 48.92 -14.14 -64.04
N THR A 147 49.29 -13.59 -65.19
CA THR A 147 48.46 -13.62 -66.40
C THR A 147 48.13 -15.03 -66.89
N ASP A 148 49.05 -15.99 -66.76
CA ASP A 148 48.80 -17.38 -67.15
C ASP A 148 47.76 -18.07 -66.26
N PHE A 149 47.63 -17.66 -64.99
CA PHE A 149 46.63 -18.21 -64.07
C PHE A 149 45.19 -17.86 -64.49
N SER A 150 45.01 -16.76 -65.23
CA SER A 150 43.68 -16.39 -65.78
C SER A 150 43.15 -17.40 -66.80
N LEU A 151 44.06 -18.03 -67.57
CA LEU A 151 43.74 -19.06 -68.57
C LEU A 151 43.83 -20.49 -68.00
N PHE A 152 44.24 -20.64 -66.75
CA PHE A 152 44.33 -21.91 -66.06
C PHE A 152 42.93 -22.36 -65.58
N ASP A 153 42.61 -23.64 -65.80
CA ASP A 153 41.41 -24.28 -65.29
C ASP A 153 41.59 -24.60 -63.79
N LYS A 154 40.80 -23.89 -62.98
CA LYS A 154 40.88 -23.88 -61.52
C LYS A 154 40.09 -25.00 -60.85
N SER A 155 39.41 -25.84 -61.63
CA SER A 155 38.46 -26.85 -61.11
C SER A 155 39.09 -27.87 -60.15
N ASN A 156 40.39 -28.13 -60.26
CA ASN A 156 41.12 -29.08 -59.42
C ASN A 156 41.96 -28.44 -58.31
N LEU A 157 41.79 -27.13 -58.09
CA LEU A 157 42.53 -26.38 -57.09
C LEU A 157 41.73 -26.22 -55.80
N THR A 158 42.43 -26.35 -54.68
CA THR A 158 41.93 -25.99 -53.35
C THR A 158 42.61 -24.70 -52.90
N TYR A 159 41.83 -23.84 -52.27
CA TYR A 159 42.26 -22.54 -51.79
C TYR A 159 42.11 -22.46 -50.27
N GLU A 160 43.14 -22.03 -49.57
CA GLU A 160 43.10 -21.91 -48.11
C GLU A 160 43.97 -20.78 -47.58
N PHE A 161 43.57 -20.23 -46.44
CA PHE A 161 44.40 -19.32 -45.67
C PHE A 161 45.17 -20.14 -44.63
N ASN A 162 46.50 -20.12 -44.72
CA ASN A 162 47.37 -20.77 -43.73
C ASN A 162 47.66 -19.86 -42.53
N SER A 163 47.65 -18.55 -42.75
CA SER A 163 47.73 -17.54 -41.71
C SER A 163 47.05 -16.26 -42.18
N ILE A 164 46.96 -15.23 -41.34
CA ILE A 164 46.51 -13.90 -41.76
C ILE A 164 47.38 -13.33 -42.89
N ASN A 165 48.64 -13.75 -43.02
CA ASN A 165 49.57 -13.21 -44.01
C ASN A 165 49.97 -14.22 -45.10
N GLU A 166 49.36 -15.41 -45.14
CA GLU A 166 49.70 -16.46 -46.10
C GLU A 166 48.43 -17.13 -46.65
N PHE A 167 48.30 -17.11 -47.97
CA PHE A 167 47.26 -17.83 -48.72
C PHE A 167 47.90 -18.92 -49.58
N SER A 168 47.26 -20.07 -49.71
CA SER A 168 47.79 -21.21 -50.46
C SER A 168 46.82 -21.67 -51.55
N VAL A 169 47.41 -22.02 -52.69
CA VAL A 169 46.75 -22.71 -53.79
C VAL A 169 47.36 -24.11 -53.88
N TYR A 170 46.53 -25.14 -53.66
CA TYR A 170 46.94 -26.54 -53.70
C TYR A 170 46.31 -27.25 -54.90
N SER A 171 47.12 -28.00 -55.65
CA SER A 171 46.61 -28.93 -56.67
C SER A 171 46.66 -30.35 -56.15
N LYS A 172 45.51 -31.04 -56.17
CA LYS A 172 45.40 -32.46 -55.85
C LYS A 172 46.08 -33.35 -56.90
N ILE A 173 46.08 -32.93 -58.16
CA ILE A 173 46.65 -33.70 -59.28
C ILE A 173 48.17 -33.75 -59.16
N LEU A 174 48.80 -32.62 -58.81
CA LEU A 174 50.25 -32.52 -58.69
C LEU A 174 50.76 -32.79 -57.28
N ASN A 175 49.87 -32.89 -56.29
CA ASN A 175 50.20 -32.96 -54.87
C ASN A 175 51.22 -31.86 -54.48
N SER A 176 50.95 -30.63 -54.93
CA SER A 176 51.85 -29.48 -54.73
C SER A 176 51.05 -28.23 -54.38
N SER A 177 51.62 -27.36 -53.55
CA SER A 177 51.05 -26.06 -53.20
C SER A 177 51.96 -24.91 -53.60
N SER A 178 51.35 -23.76 -53.88
CA SER A 178 52.02 -22.47 -54.01
C SER A 178 51.47 -21.52 -52.95
N LYS A 179 52.38 -20.85 -52.25
CA LYS A 179 52.09 -19.94 -51.15
C LYS A 179 52.20 -18.50 -51.63
N PHE A 180 51.27 -17.67 -51.17
CA PHE A 180 51.15 -16.27 -51.51
C PHE A 180 51.23 -15.43 -50.24
N ALA A 181 52.15 -14.45 -50.24
CA ALA A 181 52.22 -13.44 -49.21
C ALA A 181 51.05 -12.45 -49.41
N ILE A 182 50.30 -12.21 -48.36
CA ILE A 182 49.16 -11.28 -48.32
C ILE A 182 49.23 -10.43 -47.06
N SER A 183 48.58 -9.27 -47.05
CA SER A 183 48.40 -8.48 -45.82
C SER A 183 47.05 -7.77 -45.84
N PRO A 184 46.36 -7.61 -44.70
CA PRO A 184 45.07 -6.93 -44.67
C PRO A 184 45.29 -5.41 -44.73
N GLN A 185 44.42 -4.72 -45.46
CA GLN A 185 44.46 -3.25 -45.53
C GLN A 185 44.19 -2.60 -44.18
N ASN A 186 43.28 -3.18 -43.38
CA ASN A 186 42.96 -2.73 -42.02
C ASN A 186 42.16 -3.82 -41.29
N LEU A 187 41.78 -3.58 -40.03
CA LEU A 187 41.04 -4.57 -39.24
C LEU A 187 39.66 -4.92 -39.84
N ARG A 188 39.00 -4.01 -40.56
CA ARG A 188 37.68 -4.29 -41.18
C ARG A 188 37.78 -5.27 -42.35
N THR A 189 38.96 -5.44 -42.92
CA THR A 189 39.23 -6.45 -43.95
C THR A 189 38.99 -7.88 -43.44
N ILE A 190 39.22 -8.12 -42.15
CA ILE A 190 39.12 -9.45 -41.51
C ILE A 190 38.03 -9.54 -40.43
N VAL A 191 37.55 -8.40 -39.92
CA VAL A 191 36.38 -8.30 -39.04
C VAL A 191 35.21 -7.75 -39.85
N THR A 192 34.53 -8.64 -40.56
CA THR A 192 33.39 -8.30 -41.44
C THR A 192 32.07 -8.28 -40.68
N ASN A 193 31.92 -9.14 -39.67
CA ASN A 193 30.76 -9.20 -38.79
C ASN A 193 31.04 -8.48 -37.47
N THR A 194 30.26 -7.41 -37.22
CA THR A 194 30.38 -6.58 -36.02
C THR A 194 29.24 -6.80 -35.01
N VAL A 195 28.33 -7.73 -35.29
CA VAL A 195 27.17 -8.00 -34.44
C VAL A 195 27.20 -9.46 -33.98
N ILE A 196 27.36 -9.67 -32.68
CA ILE A 196 27.17 -10.98 -32.05
C ILE A 196 25.67 -11.19 -31.88
N GLN A 197 25.10 -12.10 -32.67
CA GLN A 197 23.66 -12.36 -32.67
C GLN A 197 23.20 -13.22 -31.48
N LYS A 198 24.10 -14.02 -30.91
CA LYS A 198 23.82 -14.82 -29.70
C LYS A 198 23.88 -13.96 -28.45
N ASN A 199 23.25 -14.45 -27.38
CA ASN A 199 23.19 -13.75 -26.11
C ASN A 199 24.53 -13.87 -25.36
N VAL A 200 25.17 -12.72 -25.13
CA VAL A 200 26.35 -12.61 -24.27
C VAL A 200 25.88 -12.63 -22.82
N LYS A 201 26.51 -13.47 -22.00
CA LYS A 201 26.17 -13.61 -20.58
C LYS A 201 26.74 -12.46 -19.78
N ASN A 202 28.05 -12.20 -19.91
CA ASN A 202 28.72 -11.11 -19.20
C ASN A 202 29.33 -10.08 -20.18
N PRO A 203 28.79 -8.85 -20.24
CA PRO A 203 29.25 -7.81 -21.17
C PRO A 203 30.62 -7.21 -20.82
N TYR A 204 31.21 -7.58 -19.69
CA TYR A 204 32.55 -7.15 -19.26
C TYR A 204 33.56 -8.31 -19.26
N ASN A 205 33.16 -9.51 -19.70
CA ASN A 205 34.06 -10.65 -19.84
C ASN A 205 34.75 -10.62 -21.20
N SER A 206 35.99 -10.13 -21.23
CA SER A 206 36.76 -9.99 -22.46
C SER A 206 36.96 -11.33 -23.18
N THR A 207 37.18 -12.42 -22.44
CA THR A 207 37.44 -13.74 -23.01
C THR A 207 36.20 -14.31 -23.71
N GLU A 208 35.04 -14.17 -23.07
CA GLU A 208 33.76 -14.59 -23.65
C GLU A 208 33.48 -13.83 -24.95
N ILE A 209 33.58 -12.49 -24.90
CA ILE A 209 33.33 -11.64 -26.06
C ILE A 209 34.31 -11.91 -27.20
N LEU A 210 35.61 -12.11 -26.91
CA LEU A 210 36.60 -12.45 -27.93
C LEU A 210 36.30 -13.79 -28.59
N ASN A 211 35.93 -14.82 -27.82
CA ASN A 211 35.54 -16.12 -28.37
C ASN A 211 34.34 -15.99 -29.32
N ASP A 212 33.36 -15.17 -28.96
CA ASP A 212 32.18 -14.91 -29.78
C ASP A 212 32.54 -14.15 -31.06
N ILE A 213 33.48 -13.20 -31.00
CA ILE A 213 34.01 -12.49 -32.17
C ILE A 213 34.74 -13.45 -33.12
N TYR A 214 35.52 -14.40 -32.59
CA TYR A 214 36.22 -15.42 -33.38
C TYR A 214 35.27 -16.40 -34.07
N GLU A 215 34.11 -16.67 -33.46
CA GLU A 215 33.08 -17.52 -34.06
C GLU A 215 32.42 -16.84 -35.25
N ILE A 216 32.07 -15.55 -35.12
CA ILE A 216 31.40 -14.80 -36.21
C ILE A 216 32.37 -14.28 -37.27
N ASN A 217 33.68 -14.25 -36.99
CA ASN A 217 34.74 -13.91 -37.95
C ASN A 217 35.83 -15.00 -37.97
N PRO A 218 35.59 -16.14 -38.67
CA PRO A 218 36.45 -17.32 -38.57
C PRO A 218 37.92 -17.11 -38.95
N ILE A 219 38.23 -16.14 -39.82
CA ILE A 219 39.59 -15.78 -40.23
C ILE A 219 40.48 -15.43 -39.04
N LEU A 220 39.91 -14.82 -38.00
CA LEU A 220 40.62 -14.51 -36.76
C LEU A 220 41.05 -15.75 -35.96
N ASN A 221 40.59 -16.96 -36.30
CA ASN A 221 41.11 -18.17 -35.66
C ASN A 221 42.51 -18.55 -36.15
N LEU A 222 42.95 -18.01 -37.30
CA LEU A 222 44.31 -18.22 -37.82
C LEU A 222 45.38 -17.52 -36.97
N ASP A 223 45.00 -16.44 -36.30
CA ASP A 223 45.79 -15.78 -35.28
C ASP A 223 44.83 -15.07 -34.32
N LYS A 224 44.76 -15.51 -33.06
CA LYS A 224 43.90 -14.87 -32.05
C LYS A 224 44.58 -13.69 -31.35
N SER A 225 45.88 -13.46 -31.59
CA SER A 225 46.65 -12.41 -30.91
C SER A 225 46.47 -11.02 -31.54
N ILE A 226 45.90 -10.96 -32.74
CA ILE A 226 45.77 -9.77 -33.61
C ILE A 226 44.73 -8.77 -33.12
N ILE A 227 43.76 -9.19 -32.32
CA ILE A 227 42.77 -8.28 -31.73
C ILE A 227 42.85 -8.26 -30.21
N SER A 228 42.55 -7.08 -29.66
CA SER A 228 42.31 -6.91 -28.23
C SER A 228 41.10 -6.01 -28.02
N ILE A 229 40.42 -6.19 -26.88
CA ILE A 229 39.34 -5.28 -26.48
C ILE A 229 39.97 -4.08 -25.75
N VAL A 230 39.52 -2.88 -26.12
CA VAL A 230 39.85 -1.65 -25.39
C VAL A 230 39.17 -1.70 -24.03
N LYS A 231 39.94 -1.86 -22.94
CA LYS A 231 39.41 -2.13 -21.59
C LYS A 231 38.34 -1.15 -21.11
N ASP A 232 38.47 0.13 -21.45
CA ASP A 232 37.52 1.16 -21.00
C ASP A 232 36.33 1.36 -21.96
N SER A 233 36.22 0.52 -23.00
CA SER A 233 35.18 0.63 -24.02
C SER A 233 33.96 -0.26 -23.78
N PHE A 234 34.00 -1.12 -22.75
CA PHE A 234 32.87 -2.00 -22.47
C PHE A 234 31.61 -1.20 -22.19
N SER A 235 30.54 -1.61 -22.85
CA SER A 235 29.19 -1.14 -22.63
C SER A 235 28.24 -2.33 -22.59
N TYR A 236 26.99 -2.07 -22.19
CA TYR A 236 25.96 -3.10 -22.15
C TYR A 236 25.72 -3.76 -23.52
N ASN A 237 25.79 -3.01 -24.61
CA ASN A 237 25.43 -3.51 -25.94
C ASN A 237 26.61 -3.60 -26.89
N GLY A 238 27.83 -3.50 -26.38
CA GLY A 238 29.00 -3.52 -27.24
C GLY A 238 30.30 -3.17 -26.56
N CYS A 239 31.39 -3.36 -27.30
CA CYS A 239 32.72 -2.94 -26.92
C CYS A 239 33.47 -2.44 -28.17
N ILE A 240 34.66 -1.89 -27.96
CA ILE A 240 35.57 -1.51 -29.03
C ILE A 240 36.73 -2.51 -29.05
N ILE A 241 36.98 -3.10 -30.21
CA ILE A 241 38.23 -3.84 -30.46
C ILE A 241 39.21 -2.97 -31.22
N MET A 242 40.50 -3.26 -31.01
CA MET A 242 41.61 -2.67 -31.73
C MET A 242 42.57 -3.75 -32.20
N SER A 243 43.25 -3.46 -33.30
CA SER A 243 44.38 -4.27 -33.74
C SER A 243 45.55 -4.14 -32.75
N THR A 244 46.22 -5.25 -32.46
CA THR A 244 47.51 -5.28 -31.73
C THR A 244 48.72 -5.17 -32.68
N ASN A 245 48.50 -5.38 -33.98
CA ASN A 245 49.51 -5.29 -35.04
C ASN A 245 49.32 -4.01 -35.87
N SER A 246 50.39 -3.47 -36.45
CA SER A 246 50.30 -2.31 -37.35
C SER A 246 49.79 -2.76 -38.73
N PHE A 247 48.52 -2.47 -39.03
CA PHE A 247 47.94 -2.64 -40.36
C PHE A 247 47.74 -1.27 -41.01
N ASP A 248 48.84 -0.53 -41.24
CA ASP A 248 48.93 0.82 -41.85
C ASP A 248 48.01 1.96 -41.33
N GLN A 249 46.97 1.68 -40.53
CA GLN A 249 46.10 2.58 -39.77
C GLN A 249 45.51 1.81 -38.57
N VAL A 250 45.57 2.38 -37.36
CA VAL A 250 44.92 1.78 -36.18
C VAL A 250 43.40 1.91 -36.32
N THR A 251 42.74 0.88 -36.84
CA THR A 251 41.28 0.83 -36.91
C THR A 251 40.67 0.29 -35.63
N LYS A 252 39.90 1.14 -34.94
CA LYS A 252 38.98 0.74 -33.88
C LYS A 252 37.65 0.30 -34.48
N ILE A 253 37.13 -0.84 -34.04
CA ILE A 253 35.85 -1.37 -34.52
C ILE A 253 34.90 -1.54 -33.33
N ASN A 254 33.69 -0.99 -33.47
CA ASN A 254 32.61 -1.22 -32.53
C ASN A 254 32.02 -2.60 -32.79
N ILE A 255 32.01 -3.46 -31.77
CA ILE A 255 31.30 -4.72 -31.74
C ILE A 255 30.03 -4.52 -30.95
N ASN A 256 28.88 -4.91 -31.51
CA ASN A 256 27.59 -4.87 -30.84
C ASN A 256 27.18 -6.28 -30.40
N TYR A 257 26.59 -6.39 -29.23
CA TYR A 257 26.05 -7.64 -28.71
C TYR A 257 24.77 -7.42 -27.92
N ARG A 258 23.99 -8.50 -27.75
CA ARG A 258 22.76 -8.53 -26.97
C ARG A 258 22.96 -9.24 -25.65
N ILE A 259 22.47 -8.66 -24.56
CA ILE A 259 22.36 -9.30 -23.25
C ILE A 259 20.88 -9.54 -22.96
N ASP A 260 20.54 -10.76 -22.57
CA ASP A 260 19.17 -11.17 -22.25
C ASP A 260 18.96 -11.56 -20.78
N ASP A 261 20.02 -11.72 -19.96
CA ASP A 261 19.88 -12.11 -18.55
C ASP A 261 20.43 -11.06 -17.58
N PHE A 262 19.54 -10.49 -16.78
CA PHE A 262 19.88 -9.54 -15.72
C PHE A 262 20.69 -10.18 -14.58
N SER A 263 20.70 -11.51 -14.46
CA SER A 263 21.40 -12.19 -13.36
C SER A 263 22.89 -11.87 -13.34
N TYR A 264 23.52 -11.76 -14.52
CA TYR A 264 24.92 -11.39 -14.66
C TYR A 264 25.19 -9.90 -14.44
N ALA A 265 24.16 -9.06 -14.43
CA ALA A 265 24.27 -7.66 -14.04
C ALA A 265 24.22 -7.47 -12.51
N ILE A 266 23.76 -8.49 -11.77
CA ILE A 266 23.67 -8.49 -10.32
C ILE A 266 24.92 -9.16 -9.76
N ASN A 267 25.92 -8.36 -9.43
CA ASN A 267 27.15 -8.85 -8.81
C ASN A 267 26.98 -9.04 -7.30
N ASN A 268 26.03 -8.34 -6.69
CA ASN A 268 25.78 -8.39 -5.26
C ASN A 268 24.28 -8.37 -4.97
N THR A 269 23.78 -9.41 -4.31
CA THR A 269 22.40 -9.52 -3.84
C THR A 269 22.19 -8.90 -2.47
N SER A 270 23.26 -8.44 -1.79
CA SER A 270 23.18 -7.64 -0.58
C SER A 270 23.23 -6.15 -0.94
N LEU A 271 22.25 -5.38 -0.47
CA LEU A 271 22.26 -3.92 -0.50
C LEU A 271 23.06 -3.32 0.67
N GLY A 272 23.50 -4.17 1.61
CA GLY A 272 24.16 -3.74 2.83
C GLY A 272 23.21 -3.07 3.82
N GLU A 273 23.73 -2.05 4.50
CA GLU A 273 22.99 -1.27 5.48
C GLU A 273 22.18 -0.18 4.78
N ILE A 274 20.89 -0.10 5.07
CA ILE A 274 20.00 0.89 4.47
C ILE A 274 19.65 1.98 5.49
N GLY A 275 19.66 3.23 5.03
CA GLY A 275 19.23 4.39 5.81
C GLY A 275 17.71 4.64 5.79
N SER A 276 16.98 3.99 4.89
CA SER A 276 15.52 4.10 4.77
C SER A 276 14.92 2.94 3.97
N PHE A 277 13.67 2.57 4.27
CA PHE A 277 12.86 1.66 3.46
C PHE A 277 12.15 2.34 2.27
N LYS A 278 12.36 3.64 2.05
CA LYS A 278 11.82 4.35 0.88
C LYS A 278 12.33 3.71 -0.41
N LYS A 279 11.43 3.54 -1.39
CA LYS A 279 11.76 2.91 -2.68
C LYS A 279 12.97 3.55 -3.38
N ALA A 280 13.09 4.87 -3.32
CA ALA A 280 14.21 5.59 -3.92
C ALA A 280 15.56 5.18 -3.31
N ASP A 281 15.63 5.03 -1.99
CA ASP A 281 16.87 4.66 -1.29
C ASP A 281 17.23 3.19 -1.53
N ILE A 282 16.23 2.30 -1.60
CA ILE A 282 16.44 0.90 -2.01
C ILE A 282 17.01 0.82 -3.43
N ILE A 283 16.47 1.60 -4.37
CA ILE A 283 16.96 1.66 -5.75
C ILE A 283 18.38 2.23 -5.80
N ASN A 284 18.68 3.30 -5.09
CA ASN A 284 20.02 3.89 -5.06
C ASN A 284 21.06 2.88 -4.52
N ASN A 285 20.76 2.21 -3.40
CA ASN A 285 21.65 1.17 -2.85
C ASN A 285 21.81 -0.03 -3.80
N LEU A 286 20.75 -0.43 -4.51
CA LEU A 286 20.84 -1.47 -5.54
C LEU A 286 21.84 -1.08 -6.64
N LEU A 287 21.73 0.14 -7.15
CA LEU A 287 22.58 0.64 -8.22
C LEU A 287 24.03 0.82 -7.75
N ASP A 288 24.24 1.35 -6.54
CA ASP A 288 25.58 1.57 -6.00
C ASP A 288 26.33 0.26 -5.75
N ASN A 289 25.63 -0.79 -5.30
CA ASN A 289 26.21 -2.12 -5.11
C ASN A 289 26.33 -2.95 -6.41
N ASN A 290 25.70 -2.51 -7.51
CA ASN A 290 25.69 -3.23 -8.78
C ASN A 290 26.04 -2.30 -9.96
N LYS A 291 27.34 -2.11 -10.21
CA LYS A 291 27.88 -1.23 -11.26
C LYS A 291 27.25 -1.46 -12.64
N ILE A 292 27.04 -2.72 -13.02
CA ILE A 292 26.45 -3.08 -14.31
C ILE A 292 25.00 -2.58 -14.42
N LEU A 293 24.20 -2.76 -13.36
CA LEU A 293 22.83 -2.22 -13.31
C LEU A 293 22.82 -0.69 -13.30
N LYS A 294 23.77 -0.05 -12.61
CA LYS A 294 23.91 1.42 -12.59
C LYS A 294 24.14 1.98 -13.98
N ASP A 295 25.02 1.37 -14.75
CA ASP A 295 25.27 1.80 -16.13
C ASP A 295 24.08 1.49 -17.04
N TYR A 296 23.36 0.39 -16.80
CA TYR A 296 22.14 0.09 -17.56
C TYR A 296 21.01 1.09 -17.27
N ASN A 297 20.88 1.53 -16.02
CA ASN A 297 19.95 2.58 -15.61
C ASN A 297 20.29 3.93 -16.26
N LYS A 298 21.57 4.34 -16.27
CA LYS A 298 22.02 5.58 -16.95
C LYS A 298 21.69 5.61 -18.44
N SER A 299 21.72 4.46 -19.10
CA SER A 299 21.35 4.35 -20.53
C SER A 299 19.84 4.47 -20.80
N ASN A 300 19.01 4.65 -19.75
CA ASN A 300 17.54 4.74 -19.82
C ASN A 300 16.88 3.48 -20.45
N ARG A 301 17.50 2.31 -20.28
CA ARG A 301 17.01 1.03 -20.81
C ARG A 301 16.56 0.04 -19.73
N LEU A 302 16.87 0.31 -18.48
CA LEU A 302 16.46 -0.49 -17.33
C LEU A 302 15.22 0.13 -16.67
N GLY A 303 14.20 -0.68 -16.41
CA GLY A 303 13.12 -0.37 -15.49
C GLY A 303 13.36 -1.09 -14.17
N ILE A 304 13.29 -0.35 -13.06
CA ILE A 304 13.45 -0.89 -11.71
C ILE A 304 12.17 -0.59 -10.93
N GLU A 305 11.55 -1.62 -10.40
CA GLU A 305 10.34 -1.49 -9.58
C GLU A 305 10.54 -2.23 -8.25
N VAL A 306 10.38 -1.52 -7.14
CA VAL A 306 10.35 -2.13 -5.81
C VAL A 306 8.94 -2.63 -5.54
N LEU A 307 8.76 -3.94 -5.62
CA LEU A 307 7.47 -4.63 -5.46
C LEU A 307 7.12 -4.78 -3.98
N LYS A 308 8.09 -5.15 -3.15
CA LYS A 308 7.91 -5.37 -1.71
C LYS A 308 9.18 -5.01 -0.95
N VAL A 309 9.01 -4.41 0.23
CA VAL A 309 10.09 -4.14 1.19
C VAL A 309 9.68 -4.81 2.50
N ASN A 310 10.45 -5.81 2.92
CA ASN A 310 10.33 -6.47 4.23
C ASN A 310 11.43 -5.94 5.15
N LEU A 311 11.53 -6.43 6.38
CA LEU A 311 12.56 -5.99 7.33
C LEU A 311 14.00 -6.27 6.84
N ASN A 312 14.24 -7.48 6.32
CA ASN A 312 15.58 -7.97 5.98
C ASN A 312 15.83 -8.17 4.48
N ASN A 313 14.81 -7.94 3.64
CA ASN A 313 14.94 -8.08 2.20
C ASN A 313 13.91 -7.26 1.42
N SER A 314 14.24 -6.98 0.16
CA SER A 314 13.37 -6.31 -0.80
C SER A 314 13.22 -7.17 -2.05
N LEU A 315 11.98 -7.27 -2.53
CA LEU A 315 11.67 -7.90 -3.82
C LEU A 315 11.65 -6.80 -4.89
N ILE A 316 12.56 -6.90 -5.85
CA ILE A 316 12.77 -5.90 -6.89
C ILE A 316 12.61 -6.56 -8.27
N ARG A 317 11.78 -5.94 -9.11
CA ARG A 317 11.63 -6.30 -10.52
C ARG A 317 12.59 -5.49 -11.37
N LEU A 318 13.39 -6.19 -12.15
CA LEU A 318 14.22 -5.61 -13.21
C LEU A 318 13.58 -5.92 -14.56
N SER A 319 13.41 -4.88 -15.38
CA SER A 319 12.78 -5.00 -16.70
C SER A 319 13.56 -4.25 -17.76
N LYS A 320 13.48 -4.73 -19.01
CA LYS A 320 14.07 -4.03 -20.16
C LYS A 320 13.02 -3.09 -20.73
N LYS A 321 13.26 -1.79 -20.61
CA LYS A 321 12.32 -0.73 -21.00
C LYS A 321 11.95 -0.87 -22.48
N GLY A 322 10.66 -0.80 -22.77
CA GLY A 322 10.13 -0.99 -24.14
C GLY A 322 10.00 -2.44 -24.58
N THR A 323 10.14 -3.42 -23.67
CA THR A 323 9.96 -4.86 -23.96
C THR A 323 9.14 -5.54 -22.85
N SER A 324 8.70 -6.77 -23.08
CA SER A 324 8.04 -7.62 -22.08
C SER A 324 9.01 -8.42 -21.19
N ILE A 325 10.32 -8.25 -21.37
CA ILE A 325 11.33 -9.01 -20.64
C ILE A 325 11.51 -8.41 -19.24
N TYR A 326 11.18 -9.19 -18.20
CA TYR A 326 11.41 -8.83 -16.80
C TYR A 326 11.77 -10.06 -15.96
N LYS A 327 12.38 -9.83 -14.80
CA LYS A 327 12.65 -10.85 -13.79
C LYS A 327 12.70 -10.23 -12.39
N ASP A 328 12.20 -10.98 -11.41
CA ASP A 328 12.10 -10.56 -10.03
C ASP A 328 13.27 -11.16 -9.22
N TYR A 329 13.88 -10.33 -8.38
CA TYR A 329 15.04 -10.67 -7.58
C TYR A 329 14.83 -10.25 -6.13
N THR A 330 15.28 -11.09 -5.20
CA THR A 330 15.29 -10.77 -3.77
C THR A 330 16.67 -10.24 -3.40
N PHE A 331 16.70 -9.05 -2.82
CA PHE A 331 17.92 -8.41 -2.33
C PHE A 331 17.89 -8.34 -0.81
N LEU A 332 18.96 -8.79 -0.16
CA LEU A 332 19.12 -8.74 1.29
C LEU A 332 19.55 -7.36 1.73
N HIS A 333 19.06 -6.88 2.86
CA HIS A 333 19.51 -5.63 3.47
C HIS A 333 19.32 -5.66 4.98
N LYS A 334 19.96 -4.74 5.68
CA LYS A 334 19.85 -4.61 7.13
C LYS A 334 19.55 -3.17 7.51
N ALA A 335 18.58 -2.98 8.40
CA ALA A 335 18.41 -1.73 9.14
C ALA A 335 19.21 -1.81 10.44
N ASN A 336 20.05 -0.81 10.73
CA ASN A 336 20.85 -0.78 11.96
C ASN A 336 20.28 0.12 13.05
N ASN A 337 19.47 1.11 12.67
CA ASN A 337 18.90 2.09 13.59
C ASN A 337 17.38 1.99 13.60
N ILE A 338 16.78 2.13 14.77
CA ILE A 338 15.33 2.10 14.95
C ILE A 338 14.61 3.15 14.10
N SER A 339 15.20 4.33 13.88
CA SER A 339 14.63 5.39 13.05
C SER A 339 14.32 4.94 11.61
N VAL A 340 15.06 3.95 11.09
CA VAL A 340 14.81 3.36 9.77
C VAL A 340 13.51 2.54 9.75
N LEU A 341 13.18 1.91 10.89
CA LEU A 341 11.99 1.07 11.05
C LEU A 341 10.72 1.89 11.28
N LEU A 342 10.86 3.17 11.67
CA LEU A 342 9.74 4.03 12.02
C LEU A 342 9.46 5.01 10.87
N GLU A 343 8.27 4.93 10.27
CA GLU A 343 7.86 5.91 9.25
C GLU A 343 7.66 7.31 9.85
N SER A 344 7.31 7.39 11.13
CA SER A 344 7.19 8.62 11.89
C SER A 344 7.40 8.36 13.39
N ASN A 345 7.72 9.41 14.14
CA ASN A 345 7.82 9.38 15.61
C ASN A 345 6.43 9.49 16.28
N SER A 346 5.41 8.89 15.66
CA SER A 346 4.05 8.89 16.17
C SER A 346 3.37 7.53 16.07
N LEU A 347 2.53 7.20 17.05
CA LEU A 347 1.60 6.09 16.96
C LEU A 347 0.54 6.43 15.90
N SER A 348 0.47 5.63 14.85
CA SER A 348 -0.49 5.81 13.76
C SER A 348 -1.94 5.46 14.15
N SER A 349 -2.14 4.78 15.29
CA SER A 349 -3.47 4.47 15.82
C SER A 349 -3.63 4.99 17.25
N LYS A 350 -4.87 5.34 17.61
CA LYS A 350 -5.21 5.74 18.98
C LYS A 350 -5.27 4.50 19.87
N LEU A 351 -4.74 4.60 21.08
CA LEU A 351 -4.88 3.55 22.09
C LEU A 351 -6.29 3.61 22.68
N THR A 352 -7.04 2.50 22.61
CA THR A 352 -8.36 2.35 23.22
C THR A 352 -8.25 1.51 24.49
N HIS A 353 -9.15 1.73 25.47
CA HIS A 353 -9.14 1.01 26.75
C HIS A 353 -7.78 1.10 27.46
N TYR A 354 -7.18 2.29 27.44
CA TYR A 354 -5.87 2.52 28.03
C TYR A 354 -5.91 2.32 29.55
N ASN A 355 -5.09 1.41 30.06
CA ASN A 355 -4.88 1.24 31.50
C ASN A 355 -3.38 1.39 31.79
N GLN A 356 -3.05 2.14 32.84
CA GLN A 356 -1.67 2.41 33.22
C GLN A 356 -0.91 1.14 33.63
N ASP A 357 -1.59 0.16 34.22
CA ASP A 357 -1.00 -1.10 34.68
C ASP A 357 -0.56 -2.01 33.51
N ASN A 358 -1.19 -1.87 32.33
CA ASN A 358 -0.89 -2.66 31.13
C ASN A 358 -0.39 -1.84 29.94
N ALA A 359 -0.03 -0.57 30.16
CA ALA A 359 0.30 0.39 29.11
C ALA A 359 1.38 -0.09 28.14
N VAL A 360 2.43 -0.74 28.66
CA VAL A 360 3.52 -1.32 27.86
C VAL A 360 2.99 -2.30 26.81
N GLU A 361 2.07 -3.18 27.21
CA GLU A 361 1.54 -4.23 26.35
C GLU A 361 0.59 -3.68 25.30
N LEU A 362 -0.24 -2.70 25.68
CA LEU A 362 -1.11 -1.97 24.74
C LEU A 362 -0.30 -1.23 23.67
N ILE A 363 0.76 -0.53 24.08
CA ILE A 363 1.66 0.18 23.16
C ILE A 363 2.34 -0.80 22.21
N ARG A 364 2.89 -1.92 22.72
CA ARG A 364 3.51 -2.96 21.88
C ARG A 364 2.56 -3.52 20.85
N ASN A 365 1.33 -3.86 21.26
CA ASN A 365 0.31 -4.37 20.35
C ASN A 365 -0.03 -3.34 19.27
N SER A 366 -0.17 -2.07 19.64
CA SER A 366 -0.42 -0.98 18.68
C SER A 366 0.71 -0.82 17.67
N LEU A 367 1.98 -0.80 18.12
CA LEU A 367 3.15 -0.67 17.26
C LEU A 367 3.27 -1.82 16.25
N VAL A 368 3.12 -3.08 16.71
CA VAL A 368 3.21 -4.28 15.88
C VAL A 368 2.05 -4.39 14.88
N ASN A 369 0.85 -3.96 15.25
CA ASN A 369 -0.31 -4.05 14.37
C ASN A 369 -0.33 -2.99 13.27
N THR A 370 0.35 -1.86 13.49
CA THR A 370 0.31 -0.72 12.58
C THR A 370 1.55 -0.53 11.74
N ASN A 371 2.73 -0.91 12.24
CA ASN A 371 3.98 -0.79 11.51
C ASN A 371 4.34 -2.13 10.84
N PRO A 372 4.43 -2.19 9.50
CA PRO A 372 4.67 -3.45 8.78
C PRO A 372 6.02 -4.08 9.09
N TYR A 373 7.03 -3.28 9.43
CA TYR A 373 8.39 -3.75 9.72
C TYR A 373 8.51 -4.27 11.15
N LEU A 374 7.85 -3.60 12.11
CA LEU A 374 7.82 -4.06 13.50
C LEU A 374 7.02 -5.35 13.66
N LYS A 375 6.09 -5.64 12.74
CA LYS A 375 5.32 -6.91 12.71
C LYS A 375 6.19 -8.14 12.48
N GLU A 376 7.34 -7.98 11.83
CA GLU A 376 8.30 -9.07 11.59
C GLU A 376 9.20 -9.35 12.81
N LEU A 377 9.16 -8.49 13.83
CA LEU A 377 9.95 -8.63 15.06
C LEU A 377 9.18 -9.37 16.16
N ASN A 378 9.93 -9.96 17.10
CA ASN A 378 9.32 -10.44 18.32
C ASN A 378 8.83 -9.25 19.15
N LYS A 379 7.55 -9.27 19.56
CA LYS A 379 6.95 -8.20 20.34
C LYS A 379 7.73 -7.86 21.61
N ASN A 380 8.38 -8.85 22.23
CA ASN A 380 9.16 -8.68 23.45
C ASN A 380 10.51 -7.97 23.22
N ASP A 381 10.95 -7.84 21.97
CA ASP A 381 12.15 -7.07 21.62
C ASP A 381 11.88 -5.55 21.58
N LEU A 382 10.61 -5.12 21.57
CA LEU A 382 10.22 -3.72 21.70
C LEU A 382 10.25 -3.32 23.19
N ILE A 383 11.20 -2.47 23.54
CA ILE A 383 11.46 -2.00 24.90
C ILE A 383 10.84 -0.60 25.02
N ILE A 384 9.74 -0.53 25.77
CA ILE A 384 8.99 0.71 26.06
C ILE A 384 9.41 1.23 27.43
N GLN A 385 9.85 2.48 27.49
CA GLN A 385 10.30 3.14 28.72
C GLN A 385 9.73 4.55 28.81
N ASN A 386 9.73 5.12 30.03
CA ASN A 386 9.34 6.51 30.29
C ASN A 386 7.96 6.87 29.72
N ILE A 387 6.97 5.98 29.92
CA ILE A 387 5.59 6.24 29.48
C ILE A 387 5.03 7.40 30.29
N ASN A 388 4.68 8.48 29.62
CA ASN A 388 4.00 9.63 30.16
C ASN A 388 2.66 9.80 29.46
N ALA A 389 1.57 9.64 30.20
CA ALA A 389 0.22 9.82 29.71
C ALA A 389 -0.48 10.93 30.49
N LYS A 390 -1.23 11.78 29.79
CA LYS A 390 -1.94 12.92 30.39
C LYS A 390 -3.23 13.22 29.66
N ASN A 391 -4.13 13.92 30.34
CA ASN A 391 -5.39 14.39 29.75
C ASN A 391 -5.17 15.62 28.87
N THR A 392 -6.04 15.75 27.86
CA THR A 392 -6.09 16.93 26.99
C THR A 392 -7.25 17.84 27.38
N SER A 393 -7.33 19.02 26.75
CA SER A 393 -8.50 19.90 26.88
C SER A 393 -9.77 19.29 26.28
N ASN A 394 -9.64 18.32 25.37
CA ASN A 394 -10.75 17.52 24.88
C ASN A 394 -10.98 16.33 25.82
N ASN A 395 -12.13 16.30 26.49
CA ASN A 395 -12.45 15.26 27.47
C ASN A 395 -12.43 13.83 26.88
N GLN A 396 -12.59 13.67 25.56
CA GLN A 396 -12.57 12.37 24.87
C GLN A 396 -11.17 11.85 24.54
N LEU A 397 -10.14 12.70 24.64
CA LEU A 397 -8.78 12.37 24.20
C LEU A 397 -7.76 12.53 25.33
N GLY A 398 -6.84 11.58 25.40
CA GLY A 398 -5.59 11.68 26.15
C GLY A 398 -4.39 11.75 25.21
N GLU A 399 -3.26 12.20 25.73
CA GLU A 399 -1.96 12.14 25.08
C GLU A 399 -1.10 11.08 25.77
N VAL A 400 -0.30 10.36 24.99
CA VAL A 400 0.72 9.43 25.50
C VAL A 400 2.04 9.68 24.78
N SER A 401 3.13 9.64 25.52
CA SER A 401 4.49 9.69 24.98
C SER A 401 5.36 8.68 25.69
N PHE A 402 6.30 8.07 24.97
CA PHE A 402 7.21 7.07 25.53
C PHE A 402 8.49 7.00 24.71
N ASN A 403 9.53 6.42 25.30
CA ASN A 403 10.76 6.10 24.59
C ASN A 403 10.71 4.64 24.11
N LEU A 404 11.02 4.43 22.84
CA LEU A 404 11.11 3.11 22.21
C LEU A 404 12.56 2.81 21.86
N SER A 405 13.03 1.65 22.32
CA SER A 405 14.23 0.99 21.79
C SER A 405 13.87 -0.43 21.36
N ILE A 406 14.67 -1.01 20.46
CA ILE A 406 14.43 -2.36 19.94
C ILE A 406 15.72 -3.16 20.10
N ARG A 407 15.62 -4.37 20.67
CA ARG A 407 16.77 -5.26 20.85
C ARG A 407 17.48 -5.50 19.51
N ASN A 408 18.82 -5.43 19.52
CA ASN A 408 19.70 -5.57 18.33
C ASN A 408 19.64 -4.41 17.32
N TYR A 409 18.93 -3.31 17.64
CA TYR A 409 18.95 -2.08 16.86
C TYR A 409 19.51 -0.93 17.70
N ASN A 410 20.22 -0.03 17.03
CA ASN A 410 20.76 1.18 17.65
C ASN A 410 19.69 2.28 17.72
N GLY A 411 19.83 3.18 18.69
CA GLY A 411 18.98 4.37 18.83
C GLY A 411 17.85 4.21 19.85
N LEU A 412 17.31 5.36 20.25
CA LEU A 412 16.20 5.51 21.18
C LEU A 412 15.30 6.62 20.64
N GLU A 413 14.07 6.29 20.29
CA GLU A 413 13.14 7.24 19.66
C GLU A 413 12.01 7.59 20.62
N LYS A 414 11.71 8.88 20.73
CA LYS A 414 10.54 9.35 21.47
C LYS A 414 9.34 9.27 20.55
N ILE A 415 8.33 8.49 20.95
CA ILE A 415 7.09 8.29 20.19
C ILE A 415 5.96 9.01 20.90
N GLU A 416 5.13 9.70 20.12
CA GLU A 416 3.95 10.40 20.61
C GLU A 416 2.67 9.77 20.04
N GLY A 417 1.59 9.77 20.81
CA GLY A 417 0.33 9.16 20.41
C GLY A 417 -0.84 9.73 21.17
N SER A 418 -2.02 9.21 20.84
CA SER A 418 -3.26 9.62 21.49
C SER A 418 -3.99 8.43 22.09
N ILE A 419 -4.64 8.68 23.21
CA ILE A 419 -5.55 7.75 23.86
C ILE A 419 -6.98 8.18 23.49
N LEU A 420 -7.80 7.24 23.02
CA LEU A 420 -9.22 7.45 22.82
C LEU A 420 -9.95 6.89 24.04
N LYS A 421 -10.56 7.79 24.82
CA LYS A 421 -11.33 7.42 25.99
C LYS A 421 -12.74 6.98 25.59
N THR A 422 -13.31 6.08 26.36
CA THR A 422 -14.67 5.61 26.14
C THR A 422 -15.67 6.41 26.97
N ASP A 423 -16.83 6.72 26.39
CA ASP A 423 -17.92 7.35 27.13
C ASP A 423 -18.44 6.40 28.21
N LEU A 424 -18.41 6.83 29.47
CA LEU A 424 -18.89 6.03 30.59
C LEU A 424 -20.36 5.60 30.41
N ASN A 425 -21.18 6.44 29.77
CA ASN A 425 -22.57 6.12 29.50
C ASN A 425 -22.75 4.94 28.52
N ASN A 426 -21.74 4.63 27.71
CA ASN A 426 -21.75 3.48 26.81
C ASN A 426 -21.24 2.20 27.48
N GLU A 427 -20.39 2.33 28.50
CA GLU A 427 -19.79 1.19 29.23
C GLU A 427 -20.66 0.68 30.38
N VAL A 428 -21.50 1.55 30.95
CA VAL A 428 -22.48 1.16 31.97
C VAL A 428 -23.72 0.60 31.30
N TYR A 429 -23.77 -0.74 31.20
CA TYR A 429 -24.91 -1.46 30.62
C TYR A 429 -26.17 -1.38 31.48
N ASN A 430 -26.02 -1.58 32.80
CA ASN A 430 -27.15 -1.64 33.72
C ASN A 430 -27.39 -0.29 34.38
N LYS A 431 -28.16 0.56 33.70
CA LYS A 431 -28.57 1.89 34.17
C LYS A 431 -29.76 1.87 35.12
N SER A 432 -30.45 0.72 35.26
CA SER A 432 -31.50 0.51 36.25
C SER A 432 -31.17 -0.65 37.17
N LEU A 433 -31.16 -0.42 38.47
CA LEU A 433 -30.81 -1.44 39.46
C LEU A 433 -32.01 -2.32 39.87
N GLY A 434 -33.25 -1.91 39.56
CA GLY A 434 -34.49 -2.60 39.92
C GLY A 434 -35.48 -1.69 40.65
N ASN A 435 -36.72 -2.15 40.87
CA ASN A 435 -37.84 -1.30 41.36
C ASN A 435 -38.16 -1.46 42.87
N ASP A 436 -37.68 -2.52 43.53
CA ASP A 436 -38.06 -2.87 44.91
C ASP A 436 -36.83 -3.23 45.76
N ILE A 437 -35.84 -2.34 45.76
CA ILE A 437 -34.59 -2.56 46.50
C ILE A 437 -34.80 -2.20 47.97
N ASN A 438 -34.55 -3.17 48.85
CA ASN A 438 -34.36 -2.93 50.28
C ASN A 438 -32.90 -2.53 50.53
N TRP A 439 -32.66 -1.34 51.08
CA TRP A 439 -31.32 -0.87 51.40
C TRP A 439 -31.32 -0.07 52.71
N ASN A 440 -30.29 -0.27 53.53
CA ASN A 440 -30.15 0.36 54.85
C ASN A 440 -29.16 1.54 54.81
N ASN A 441 -28.23 1.51 53.86
CA ASN A 441 -27.26 2.59 53.65
C ASN A 441 -26.83 2.67 52.18
N SER A 442 -26.27 3.80 51.78
CA SER A 442 -25.89 4.07 50.39
C SER A 442 -24.86 3.09 49.83
N ASN A 443 -24.07 2.38 50.65
CA ASN A 443 -23.18 1.33 50.15
C ASN A 443 -23.92 0.11 49.62
N ASP A 444 -25.13 -0.19 50.10
CA ASP A 444 -25.91 -1.32 49.62
C ASP A 444 -26.28 -1.11 48.14
N ILE A 445 -26.73 0.10 47.79
CA ILE A 445 -27.02 0.51 46.41
C ILE A 445 -25.74 0.52 45.55
N ILE A 446 -24.64 1.07 46.09
CA ILE A 446 -23.34 1.09 45.39
C ILE A 446 -22.86 -0.35 45.10
N ASN A 447 -23.03 -1.27 46.04
CA ASN A 447 -22.63 -2.67 45.86
C ASN A 447 -23.48 -3.36 44.79
N ILE A 448 -24.80 -3.12 44.75
CA ILE A 448 -25.66 -3.62 43.67
C ILE A 448 -25.22 -3.07 42.31
N PHE A 449 -24.89 -1.77 42.23
CA PHE A 449 -24.35 -1.16 41.01
C PHE A 449 -23.06 -1.85 40.55
N LYS A 450 -22.10 -2.06 41.46
CA LYS A 450 -20.83 -2.74 41.18
C LYS A 450 -21.02 -4.19 40.73
N GLN A 451 -21.97 -4.90 41.33
CA GLN A 451 -22.30 -6.28 40.93
C GLN A 451 -22.91 -6.34 39.52
N LYS A 452 -23.82 -5.41 39.20
CA LYS A 452 -24.49 -5.36 37.89
C LYS A 452 -23.62 -4.77 36.78
N ASN A 453 -22.60 -4.00 37.12
CA ASN A 453 -21.65 -3.42 36.18
C ASN A 453 -20.24 -3.85 36.62
N ASN A 454 -19.94 -5.15 36.52
CA ASN A 454 -18.64 -5.70 36.90
C ASN A 454 -17.56 -5.51 35.80
N ASN A 455 -17.96 -5.02 34.63
CA ASN A 455 -17.09 -4.76 33.48
C ASN A 455 -16.38 -3.39 33.54
N ILE A 456 -16.81 -2.50 34.42
CA ILE A 456 -16.24 -1.15 34.56
C ILE A 456 -15.11 -1.14 35.59
N ASP A 457 -14.02 -0.45 35.28
CA ASP A 457 -12.96 -0.20 36.25
C ASP A 457 -13.39 0.88 37.25
N LEU A 458 -13.71 0.45 38.47
CA LEU A 458 -14.17 1.32 39.54
C LEU A 458 -13.10 2.31 40.01
N ASN A 459 -11.81 2.03 39.75
CA ASN A 459 -10.72 2.94 40.11
C ASN A 459 -10.69 4.18 39.21
N GLU A 460 -11.34 4.15 38.05
CA GLU A 460 -11.43 5.26 37.10
C GLU A 460 -12.61 6.21 37.38
N LEU A 461 -13.43 5.91 38.40
CA LEU A 461 -14.66 6.65 38.72
C LEU A 461 -14.50 7.55 39.94
N ASN A 462 -15.21 8.67 39.96
CA ASN A 462 -15.34 9.48 41.17
C ASN A 462 -16.04 8.69 42.28
N LYS A 463 -15.88 9.13 43.54
CA LYS A 463 -16.60 8.55 44.67
C LYS A 463 -18.11 8.62 44.40
N ILE A 464 -18.76 7.46 44.34
CA ILE A 464 -20.19 7.35 44.10
C ILE A 464 -20.94 7.79 45.36
N ASN A 465 -21.88 8.72 45.21
CA ASN A 465 -22.75 9.21 46.29
C ASN A 465 -24.21 8.97 45.92
N VAL A 466 -24.96 8.29 46.80
CA VAL A 466 -26.40 8.04 46.64
C VAL A 466 -27.15 8.97 47.59
N THR A 467 -27.91 9.92 47.04
CA THR A 467 -28.58 10.99 47.82
C THR A 467 -30.09 11.02 47.64
N LYS A 468 -30.68 10.13 46.82
CA LYS A 468 -32.12 10.03 46.56
C LYS A 468 -32.57 8.57 46.63
N TYR A 469 -33.87 8.35 46.81
CA TYR A 469 -34.47 7.00 46.88
C TYR A 469 -34.77 6.37 45.51
N ASP A 470 -34.48 7.07 44.42
CA ASP A 470 -34.87 6.67 43.07
C ASP A 470 -33.77 6.81 42.00
N ASN A 471 -32.70 7.55 42.26
CA ASN A 471 -31.56 7.67 41.35
C ASN A 471 -30.26 8.16 42.02
N PHE A 472 -29.14 7.95 41.34
CA PHE A 472 -27.85 8.58 41.62
C PHE A 472 -27.01 8.69 40.33
N SER A 473 -25.98 9.52 40.34
CA SER A 473 -25.06 9.68 39.20
C SER A 473 -23.71 9.02 39.45
N VAL A 474 -23.08 8.51 38.38
CA VAL A 474 -21.71 8.01 38.37
C VAL A 474 -20.93 8.76 37.31
N SER A 475 -19.81 9.38 37.69
CA SER A 475 -18.95 10.14 36.78
C SER A 475 -17.52 9.61 36.76
N ALA A 476 -16.87 9.70 35.61
CA ALA A 476 -15.45 9.41 35.47
C ALA A 476 -14.59 10.44 36.23
N LYS A 477 -13.43 10.04 36.75
CA LYS A 477 -12.46 10.98 37.34
C LYS A 477 -11.97 11.95 36.28
N ASN A 478 -11.73 13.21 36.65
CA ASN A 478 -11.06 14.17 35.77
C ASN A 478 -9.65 13.70 35.34
N SER A 479 -9.02 12.84 36.13
CA SER A 479 -7.73 12.20 35.83
C SER A 479 -7.85 10.90 35.04
N SER A 480 -9.07 10.42 34.75
CA SER A 480 -9.27 9.15 34.05
C SER A 480 -8.72 9.23 32.63
N LEU A 481 -7.93 8.21 32.26
CA LEU A 481 -7.44 7.98 30.90
C LEU A 481 -8.25 6.91 30.16
N THR A 482 -9.13 6.20 30.86
CA THR A 482 -10.00 5.16 30.30
C THR A 482 -11.36 5.71 29.90
N TYR A 483 -12.00 6.48 30.80
CA TYR A 483 -13.38 6.92 30.64
C TYR A 483 -13.51 8.44 30.62
N TYR A 484 -14.61 8.93 30.05
CA TYR A 484 -15.08 10.31 30.22
C TYR A 484 -16.60 10.35 30.41
N GLY A 485 -17.12 11.46 30.93
CA GLY A 485 -18.55 11.69 31.06
C GLY A 485 -19.17 11.18 32.37
N GLU A 486 -20.50 11.18 32.39
CA GLU A 486 -21.35 10.84 33.54
C GLU A 486 -22.56 10.04 33.06
N VAL A 487 -23.07 9.15 33.91
CA VAL A 487 -24.28 8.36 33.68
C VAL A 487 -25.17 8.38 34.92
N SER A 488 -26.46 8.57 34.70
CA SER A 488 -27.48 8.47 35.75
C SER A 488 -27.95 7.02 35.89
N ILE A 489 -28.04 6.55 37.13
CA ILE A 489 -28.49 5.21 37.51
C ILE A 489 -29.81 5.34 38.26
N SER A 490 -30.85 4.69 37.77
CA SER A 490 -32.17 4.66 38.40
C SER A 490 -32.37 3.42 39.25
N PHE A 491 -33.18 3.52 40.31
CA PHE A 491 -33.65 2.38 41.09
C PHE A 491 -34.98 2.72 41.77
N GLY A 492 -35.66 1.74 42.34
CA GLY A 492 -36.85 1.94 43.17
C GLY A 492 -36.60 1.36 44.55
N THR A 493 -36.91 2.14 45.58
CA THR A 493 -36.78 1.70 46.98
C THR A 493 -38.09 1.11 47.46
N ASN A 494 -38.04 -0.08 48.08
CA ASN A 494 -39.21 -0.68 48.70
C ASN A 494 -39.51 0.00 50.05
N LEU A 495 -40.48 0.91 50.05
CA LEU A 495 -40.99 1.58 51.26
C LEU A 495 -42.26 0.85 51.71
N SER A 496 -42.27 0.29 52.93
CA SER A 496 -43.43 -0.42 53.44
C SER A 496 -44.62 0.53 53.62
N ARG A 497 -45.62 0.45 52.73
CA ARG A 497 -46.92 1.10 52.95
C ARG A 497 -47.57 0.47 54.17
N THR A 498 -47.86 1.26 55.18
CA THR A 498 -48.81 0.85 56.23
C THR A 498 -50.12 1.58 56.05
N SER A 499 -51.19 0.79 55.96
CA SER A 499 -52.59 1.21 56.11
C SER A 499 -52.74 2.25 57.23
N GLY A 500 -53.59 3.27 57.03
CA GLY A 500 -53.88 4.25 58.08
C GLY A 500 -53.97 5.71 57.64
N ILE A 501 -54.13 6.00 56.34
CA ILE A 501 -54.46 7.37 55.91
C ILE A 501 -55.91 7.66 56.29
N SER A 502 -56.11 8.42 57.36
CA SER A 502 -57.42 8.93 57.75
C SER A 502 -57.51 10.43 57.47
N ALA A 503 -58.69 10.89 57.07
CA ALA A 503 -58.97 12.31 56.88
C ALA A 503 -60.30 12.66 57.53
N LYS A 504 -60.35 13.77 58.26
CA LYS A 504 -61.54 14.29 58.92
C LYS A 504 -61.63 15.80 58.76
N VAL A 505 -62.86 16.31 58.68
CA VAL A 505 -63.15 17.75 58.80
C VAL A 505 -63.25 18.06 60.28
N LEU A 506 -62.47 19.03 60.77
CA LEU A 506 -62.45 19.42 62.18
C LEU A 506 -63.44 20.53 62.51
N ASP A 507 -63.68 21.45 61.57
CA ASP A 507 -64.46 22.67 61.78
C ASP A 507 -65.00 23.17 60.42
N ASN A 508 -66.33 23.19 60.25
CA ASN A 508 -67.05 23.78 59.11
C ASN A 508 -68.51 24.09 59.51
N ASN A 509 -68.80 25.34 59.88
CA ASN A 509 -70.05 25.70 60.57
C ASN A 509 -71.34 25.64 59.71
N ASP A 510 -71.28 25.49 58.39
CA ASP A 510 -72.46 25.66 57.50
C ASP A 510 -72.79 24.49 56.55
N SER A 511 -71.98 23.42 56.49
CA SER A 511 -72.34 22.22 55.71
C SER A 511 -71.67 20.92 56.20
N ASP A 512 -72.50 19.90 56.45
CA ASP A 512 -72.11 18.56 56.92
C ASP A 512 -71.55 17.64 55.81
N TYR A 513 -71.47 18.09 54.54
CA TYR A 513 -71.06 17.24 53.41
C TYR A 513 -69.63 17.55 52.92
N GLY A 514 -68.64 16.97 53.59
CA GLY A 514 -67.29 16.82 53.06
C GLY A 514 -67.02 15.37 52.63
N TYR A 515 -66.80 15.12 51.35
CA TYR A 515 -66.31 13.82 50.88
C TYR A 515 -64.77 13.82 50.86
N ASN A 516 -64.15 12.97 51.66
CA ASN A 516 -62.71 12.77 51.68
C ASN A 516 -62.34 11.55 50.81
N GLY A 517 -61.53 11.79 49.77
CA GLY A 517 -60.89 10.71 49.01
C GLY A 517 -59.43 10.55 49.43
N ASN A 518 -59.08 9.43 50.06
CA ASN A 518 -57.71 9.14 50.50
C ASN A 518 -57.07 8.07 49.62
N GLY A 519 -55.79 8.22 49.27
CA GLY A 519 -55.04 7.20 48.52
C GLY A 519 -53.53 7.26 48.76
N SER A 520 -52.85 6.11 48.63
CA SER A 520 -51.39 6.00 48.72
C SER A 520 -50.78 5.51 47.40
N ILE A 521 -49.84 6.30 46.86
CA ILE A 521 -48.91 6.22 45.71
C ILE A 521 -47.44 5.88 45.95
N GLY A 522 -47.05 4.81 46.64
CA GLY A 522 -45.62 4.55 46.93
C GLY A 522 -45.18 5.35 48.15
N ASN A 523 -44.21 6.27 48.02
CA ASN A 523 -43.81 7.23 49.08
C ASN A 523 -44.75 8.44 49.20
N ARG A 524 -45.90 8.40 48.52
CA ARG A 524 -46.80 9.54 48.31
C ARG A 524 -48.15 9.25 48.95
N ALA A 525 -48.63 10.18 49.76
CA ALA A 525 -50.01 10.17 50.25
C ALA A 525 -50.77 11.35 49.64
N TYR A 526 -52.01 11.12 49.21
CA TYR A 526 -52.85 12.15 48.61
C TYR A 526 -54.11 12.36 49.44
N LEU A 527 -54.49 13.62 49.60
CA LEU A 527 -55.76 14.04 50.17
C LEU A 527 -56.59 14.71 49.08
N ALA A 528 -57.79 14.21 48.79
CA ALA A 528 -58.77 14.96 48.01
C ALA A 528 -59.80 15.58 48.97
N ILE A 529 -59.80 16.90 49.09
CA ILE A 529 -60.76 17.66 49.89
C ILE A 529 -61.84 18.17 48.96
N HIS A 530 -63.09 17.76 49.14
CA HIS A 530 -64.25 18.41 48.53
C HIS A 530 -64.89 19.38 49.54
N LEU A 531 -64.88 20.67 49.23
CA LEU A 531 -65.47 21.73 50.06
C LEU A 531 -66.88 22.04 49.56
N GLY A 532 -67.93 21.76 50.34
CA GLY A 532 -69.31 22.11 49.98
C GLY A 532 -69.58 23.62 49.92
N GLU A 533 -70.71 24.01 49.31
CA GLU A 533 -71.16 25.41 49.27
C GLU A 533 -71.34 25.96 50.69
N ASN A 534 -70.86 27.18 50.95
CA ASN A 534 -70.99 27.87 52.23
C ASN A 534 -71.68 29.24 52.03
N GLN A 535 -72.69 29.53 52.88
CA GLN A 535 -73.51 30.74 52.81
C GLN A 535 -73.09 31.85 53.82
N GLY A 536 -72.05 31.65 54.62
CA GLY A 536 -71.59 32.58 55.68
C GLY A 536 -70.39 33.47 55.33
N THR A 537 -70.32 34.68 55.91
CA THR A 537 -69.30 35.70 55.59
C THR A 537 -67.98 35.62 56.39
N SER A 538 -67.84 34.74 57.38
CA SER A 538 -66.68 34.76 58.32
C SER A 538 -66.06 33.40 58.68
N ASN A 539 -66.32 32.31 57.96
CA ASN A 539 -66.00 30.97 58.46
C ASN A 539 -64.67 30.40 57.91
N ILE A 540 -63.85 29.88 58.83
CA ILE A 540 -62.57 29.17 58.58
C ILE A 540 -62.88 27.66 58.51
N ALA A 541 -62.50 26.99 57.42
CA ALA A 541 -62.55 25.54 57.35
C ALA A 541 -61.24 24.93 57.90
N LYS A 542 -61.35 24.00 58.85
CA LYS A 542 -60.20 23.24 59.38
C LYS A 542 -60.30 21.77 59.00
N LEU A 543 -59.26 21.24 58.38
CA LEU A 543 -59.21 19.87 57.89
C LEU A 543 -58.00 19.17 58.51
N GLU A 544 -58.11 17.89 58.82
CA GLU A 544 -57.02 17.07 59.34
C GLU A 544 -56.87 15.80 58.53
N MET A 545 -55.64 15.49 58.11
CA MET A 545 -55.24 14.24 57.47
C MET A 545 -54.09 13.64 58.25
N SER A 546 -54.27 12.45 58.79
CA SER A 546 -53.20 11.72 59.48
C SER A 546 -52.55 10.69 58.56
N LEU A 547 -51.22 10.75 58.45
CA LEU A 547 -50.39 9.79 57.71
C LEU A 547 -49.65 8.87 58.69
N GLY A 548 -49.85 7.56 58.52
CA GLY A 548 -49.11 6.53 59.24
C GLY A 548 -47.98 5.92 58.40
N THR A 549 -47.02 6.72 57.93
CA THR A 549 -45.95 6.23 57.04
C THR A 549 -44.74 5.73 57.83
N LYS A 550 -44.35 4.48 57.57
CA LYS A 550 -43.10 3.90 58.10
C LYS A 550 -41.97 4.10 57.10
N TYR A 551 -40.91 4.78 57.51
CA TYR A 551 -39.70 4.96 56.70
C TYR A 551 -38.59 4.14 57.33
N ASN A 552 -38.41 2.91 56.88
CA ASN A 552 -37.38 2.06 57.48
C ASN A 552 -35.99 2.55 57.06
N LEU A 553 -35.21 3.07 58.02
CA LEU A 553 -33.80 3.40 57.79
C LEU A 553 -32.87 2.22 58.04
N GLY A 554 -33.38 1.13 58.64
CA GLY A 554 -32.58 -0.04 59.00
C GLY A 554 -31.46 0.27 60.01
N ILE A 555 -31.53 1.42 60.68
CA ILE A 555 -30.47 1.87 61.57
C ILE A 555 -30.78 1.42 63.00
N LYS A 556 -29.94 0.56 63.54
CA LYS A 556 -30.06 0.11 64.93
C LYS A 556 -29.70 1.26 65.86
N ARG A 557 -30.51 1.48 66.90
CA ARG A 557 -30.28 2.47 67.96
C ARG A 557 -28.85 2.45 68.48
N ASP A 558 -28.29 1.25 68.62
CA ASP A 558 -26.96 1.01 69.20
C ASP A 558 -25.79 1.24 68.22
N SER A 559 -26.07 1.55 66.95
CA SER A 559 -25.04 1.77 65.93
C SER A 559 -24.36 3.15 66.01
N PHE A 560 -24.84 4.04 66.89
CA PHE A 560 -24.30 5.38 67.06
C PHE A 560 -23.51 5.50 68.36
N THR A 561 -22.19 5.68 68.25
CA THR A 561 -21.30 5.91 69.40
C THR A 561 -21.22 7.37 69.83
N ASN A 562 -21.63 8.31 68.96
CA ASN A 562 -21.72 9.74 69.27
C ASN A 562 -22.88 10.37 68.50
N VAL A 563 -23.98 10.64 69.21
CA VAL A 563 -25.19 11.27 68.69
C VAL A 563 -25.20 12.79 68.93
N ASN A 564 -24.28 13.29 69.77
CA ASN A 564 -24.16 14.71 70.06
C ASN A 564 -23.66 15.45 68.81
N ASN A 565 -24.32 16.54 68.45
CA ASN A 565 -24.10 17.34 67.23
C ASN A 565 -24.40 16.62 65.89
N LYS A 566 -25.08 15.47 65.92
CA LYS A 566 -25.62 14.86 64.70
C LYS A 566 -27.08 15.23 64.50
N TYR A 567 -27.45 15.43 63.25
CA TYR A 567 -28.82 15.76 62.87
C TYR A 567 -29.37 14.71 61.93
N LEU A 568 -30.57 14.24 62.23
CA LEU A 568 -31.43 13.61 61.26
C LEU A 568 -31.99 14.69 60.35
N LYS A 569 -31.57 14.65 59.09
CA LYS A 569 -32.08 15.51 58.01
C LYS A 569 -33.20 14.78 57.28
N VAL A 570 -34.40 15.35 57.31
CA VAL A 570 -35.55 14.84 56.56
C VAL A 570 -35.95 15.87 55.52
N GLY A 571 -35.62 15.58 54.26
CA GLY A 571 -36.05 16.40 53.13
C GLY A 571 -37.50 16.04 52.77
N TYR A 572 -38.37 17.04 52.71
CA TYR A 572 -39.78 16.86 52.39
C TYR A 572 -40.24 17.77 51.25
N GLU A 573 -41.29 17.32 50.58
CA GLU A 573 -42.00 18.04 49.54
C GLU A 573 -43.51 17.97 49.77
N TYR A 574 -44.16 19.07 49.46
CA TYR A 574 -45.59 19.27 49.48
C TYR A 574 -46.00 19.71 48.08
N LEU A 575 -46.70 18.85 47.35
CA LEU A 575 -47.05 19.06 45.96
C LEU A 575 -48.56 19.27 45.80
N THR A 576 -48.97 20.24 45.01
CA THR A 576 -50.38 20.39 44.59
C THR A 576 -50.57 19.62 43.29
N THR A 577 -51.43 18.60 43.30
CA THR A 577 -51.56 17.65 42.17
C THR A 577 -52.89 17.77 41.44
N LYS A 578 -53.89 18.43 42.04
CA LYS A 578 -55.14 18.78 41.38
C LYS A 578 -55.82 19.95 42.09
N LEU A 579 -56.44 20.82 41.30
CA LEU A 579 -57.42 21.79 41.75
C LEU A 579 -58.60 21.72 40.76
N ALA A 580 -59.83 21.56 41.24
CA ALA A 580 -61.02 21.42 40.38
C ALA A 580 -62.31 21.86 41.11
N SER A 581 -63.37 22.20 40.35
CA SER A 581 -64.71 22.57 40.86
C SER A 581 -65.81 21.72 40.21
N ASP A 582 -66.94 21.52 40.89
CA ASP A 582 -67.93 20.48 40.56
C ASP A 582 -69.02 20.84 39.53
N GLU A 583 -69.23 22.11 39.13
CA GLU A 583 -70.14 22.47 38.03
C GLU A 583 -69.49 23.37 36.96
N TYR A 584 -69.62 22.97 35.69
CA TYR A 584 -69.26 23.68 34.45
C TYR A 584 -67.86 24.33 34.38
N GLY A 585 -66.91 23.63 33.75
CA GLY A 585 -65.76 24.26 33.09
C GLY A 585 -64.68 24.82 34.01
N ASP A 586 -63.89 23.91 34.58
CA ASP A 586 -62.42 23.97 34.66
C ASP A 586 -61.75 25.25 35.16
N LEU A 587 -61.58 25.36 36.48
CA LEU A 587 -60.26 25.76 37.01
C LEU A 587 -59.31 24.55 36.89
N LYS A 588 -59.10 24.03 35.68
CA LYS A 588 -58.05 23.02 35.44
C LYS A 588 -56.75 23.75 35.21
N PHE A 589 -55.93 23.77 36.24
CA PHE A 589 -54.55 24.15 36.09
C PHE A 589 -53.79 23.00 35.41
N ASP A 590 -52.94 23.34 34.46
CA ASP A 590 -51.92 22.40 34.01
C ASP A 590 -50.94 22.10 35.15
N SER A 591 -50.15 21.03 34.98
CA SER A 591 -49.18 20.60 35.98
C SER A 591 -48.18 21.71 36.35
N ASN A 592 -47.75 22.53 35.40
CA ASN A 592 -46.79 23.61 35.63
C ASN A 592 -47.34 24.72 36.53
N LYS A 593 -48.59 25.15 36.33
CA LYS A 593 -49.23 26.12 37.24
C LYS A 593 -49.53 25.55 38.62
N LEU A 594 -49.79 24.24 38.71
CA LEU A 594 -49.95 23.59 40.03
C LEU A 594 -48.65 23.58 40.82
N HIS A 595 -47.50 23.42 40.14
CA HIS A 595 -46.17 23.46 40.76
C HIS A 595 -45.80 24.83 41.35
N GLU A 596 -46.47 25.92 40.97
CA GLU A 596 -46.29 27.24 41.63
C GLU A 596 -46.68 27.23 43.11
N PHE A 597 -47.52 26.27 43.50
CA PHE A 597 -47.95 26.06 44.87
C PHE A 597 -47.13 25.00 45.60
N ASP A 598 -46.14 24.38 44.96
CA ASP A 598 -45.30 23.36 45.59
C ASP A 598 -44.35 23.98 46.61
N LYS A 599 -44.12 23.23 47.69
CA LYS A 599 -43.27 23.65 48.80
C LYS A 599 -42.36 22.52 49.21
N SER A 600 -41.06 22.78 49.24
CA SER A 600 -40.06 21.85 49.75
C SER A 600 -39.33 22.45 50.95
N GLY A 601 -38.80 21.58 51.79
CA GLY A 601 -38.02 21.98 52.94
C GLY A 601 -37.20 20.85 53.52
N GLU A 602 -36.41 21.18 54.54
CA GLU A 602 -35.56 20.24 55.25
C GLU A 602 -35.76 20.40 56.75
N LEU A 603 -36.14 19.32 57.41
CA LEU A 603 -36.14 19.23 58.86
C LEU A 603 -34.75 18.82 59.33
N ASN A 604 -34.13 19.65 60.17
CA ASN A 604 -32.88 19.32 60.85
C ASN A 604 -33.20 19.01 62.31
N ILE A 605 -33.14 17.73 62.66
CA ILE A 605 -33.59 17.24 63.96
C ILE A 605 -32.40 16.65 64.72
N PRO A 606 -32.05 17.14 65.91
CA PRO A 606 -30.99 16.53 66.71
C PRO A 606 -31.24 15.04 66.90
N LEU A 607 -30.29 14.21 66.48
CA LEU A 607 -30.43 12.75 66.49
C LEU A 607 -30.64 12.22 67.93
N SER A 608 -30.04 12.90 68.92
CA SER A 608 -30.25 12.61 70.35
C SER A 608 -31.72 12.68 70.77
N GLN A 609 -32.49 13.65 70.27
CA GLN A 609 -33.91 13.81 70.60
C GLN A 609 -34.79 12.71 69.97
N VAL A 610 -34.42 12.24 68.78
CA VAL A 610 -35.16 11.16 68.09
C VAL A 610 -34.94 9.81 68.80
N ILE A 611 -33.74 9.59 69.33
CA ILE A 611 -33.35 8.32 69.97
C ILE A 611 -33.94 8.16 71.38
N ASP A 612 -34.11 9.24 72.13
CA ASP A 612 -34.48 9.21 73.57
C ASP A 612 -35.98 9.20 73.87
N GLY A 613 -36.83 9.01 72.87
CA GLY A 613 -38.28 8.94 73.06
C GLY A 613 -39.11 9.43 71.88
N GLY A 614 -38.43 10.02 70.88
CA GLY A 614 -39.07 10.64 69.73
C GLY A 614 -39.25 12.14 69.92
N ILE A 615 -39.45 12.83 68.81
CA ILE A 615 -39.69 14.27 68.75
C ILE A 615 -40.92 14.53 67.91
N SER A 616 -41.83 15.33 68.46
CA SER A 616 -42.93 15.90 67.70
C SER A 616 -42.70 17.38 67.44
N GLY A 617 -43.12 17.85 66.28
CA GLY A 617 -43.01 19.25 65.88
C GLY A 617 -44.06 19.61 64.84
N SER A 618 -43.99 20.84 64.33
CA SER A 618 -44.88 21.28 63.26
C SER A 618 -44.17 22.15 62.26
N ILE A 619 -44.39 21.88 60.98
CA ILE A 619 -44.04 22.76 59.87
C ILE A 619 -45.33 23.48 59.47
N GLN A 620 -45.35 24.81 59.55
CA GLN A 620 -46.41 25.58 58.92
C GLN A 620 -45.90 26.11 57.58
N THR A 621 -46.70 25.91 56.54
CA THR A 621 -46.46 26.41 55.20
C THR A 621 -47.71 27.12 54.71
N THR A 622 -47.54 28.36 54.27
CA THR A 622 -48.64 29.20 53.79
C THR A 622 -48.64 29.22 52.27
N PHE A 623 -49.73 28.75 51.66
CA PHE A 623 -50.01 28.83 50.24
C PHE A 623 -50.82 30.11 49.98
N ASN A 624 -50.15 31.14 49.48
CA ASN A 624 -50.78 32.39 49.13
C ASN A 624 -51.41 32.30 47.74
N ASN A 625 -52.42 33.13 47.50
CA ASN A 625 -53.07 33.27 46.20
C ASN A 625 -53.67 31.97 45.64
N TYR A 626 -54.20 31.12 46.52
CA TYR A 626 -54.89 29.91 46.11
C TYR A 626 -56.23 30.29 45.45
N PRO A 627 -56.44 30.00 44.15
CA PRO A 627 -57.61 30.47 43.44
C PRO A 627 -58.84 29.62 43.79
N ILE A 628 -59.92 30.28 44.20
CA ILE A 628 -61.23 29.68 44.44
C ILE A 628 -62.30 30.47 43.68
N ARG A 629 -63.43 29.84 43.32
CA ARG A 629 -64.57 30.60 42.79
C ARG A 629 -65.35 31.25 43.92
N ASN A 630 -65.75 32.51 43.73
CA ASN A 630 -66.52 33.30 44.70
C ASN A 630 -67.84 33.76 44.10
N ARG A 631 -68.80 34.12 44.96
CA ARG A 631 -70.03 34.80 44.55
C ARG A 631 -69.74 36.30 44.42
N ASP A 632 -69.96 36.89 43.25
CA ASP A 632 -69.82 38.33 43.06
C ASP A 632 -71.10 39.05 43.52
N GLY A 633 -71.06 39.59 44.75
CA GLY A 633 -72.08 40.50 45.30
C GLY A 633 -73.42 39.88 45.70
N GLY A 634 -73.84 40.13 46.96
CA GLY A 634 -75.20 39.92 47.46
C GLY A 634 -75.69 38.46 47.57
N TRP A 635 -76.48 38.16 48.61
CA TRP A 635 -76.97 36.81 48.94
C TRP A 635 -77.78 36.12 47.83
N PHE A 636 -78.20 36.83 46.79
CA PHE A 636 -79.16 36.36 45.78
C PHE A 636 -78.63 36.25 44.34
N ASN A 637 -77.35 36.54 44.08
CA ASN A 637 -76.80 36.45 42.71
C ASN A 637 -76.24 35.07 42.36
N THR A 638 -76.48 34.67 41.12
CA THR A 638 -75.91 33.48 40.46
C THR A 638 -74.39 33.56 40.44
N CYS A 639 -73.69 32.43 40.59
CA CYS A 639 -72.23 32.34 40.50
C CYS A 639 -71.78 32.55 39.05
N PRO A 640 -71.27 33.74 38.65
CA PRO A 640 -70.97 34.01 37.24
C PRO A 640 -69.73 33.22 36.80
N SER A 641 -69.74 32.70 35.57
CA SER A 641 -68.55 32.08 34.96
C SER A 641 -67.39 33.09 34.92
N GLY A 642 -66.31 32.81 35.66
CA GLY A 642 -65.09 33.63 35.68
C GLY A 642 -64.84 34.44 36.96
N SER A 643 -65.77 34.45 37.91
CA SER A 643 -65.58 35.07 39.23
C SER A 643 -64.62 34.24 40.10
N THR A 644 -63.32 34.56 40.02
CA THR A 644 -62.28 33.95 40.86
C THR A 644 -61.85 34.92 41.93
N GLY A 645 -61.64 34.43 43.15
CA GLY A 645 -60.88 35.16 44.14
C GLY A 645 -59.83 34.28 44.77
N TYR A 646 -58.90 34.95 45.42
CA TYR A 646 -57.71 34.33 45.96
C TYR A 646 -57.86 34.16 47.47
N ARG A 647 -57.41 33.02 47.99
CA ARG A 647 -57.37 32.73 49.42
C ARG A 647 -56.00 32.28 49.84
N THR A 648 -55.73 32.49 51.11
CA THR A 648 -54.59 31.88 51.78
C THR A 648 -55.04 30.55 52.36
N VAL A 649 -54.29 29.49 52.04
CA VAL A 649 -54.40 28.16 52.65
C VAL A 649 -53.15 27.95 53.49
N ASP A 650 -53.30 27.74 54.79
CA ASP A 650 -52.20 27.31 55.63
C ASP A 650 -52.20 25.78 55.72
N GLY A 651 -51.16 25.14 55.18
CA GLY A 651 -50.87 23.75 55.44
C GLY A 651 -49.92 23.61 56.62
N ILE A 652 -50.40 23.02 57.72
CA ILE A 652 -49.59 22.75 58.91
C ILE A 652 -49.35 21.25 58.98
N VAL A 653 -48.12 20.81 58.74
CA VAL A 653 -47.71 19.42 58.94
C VAL A 653 -47.19 19.27 60.36
N LYS A 654 -48.01 18.72 61.25
CA LYS A 654 -47.50 18.20 62.53
C LYS A 654 -46.82 16.87 62.26
N TYR A 655 -45.60 16.70 62.73
CA TYR A 655 -44.88 15.44 62.61
C TYR A 655 -44.58 14.87 64.00
N ASP A 656 -44.57 13.55 64.10
CA ASP A 656 -44.03 12.81 65.24
C ASP A 656 -43.02 11.78 64.70
N ILE A 657 -41.76 11.96 65.09
CA ILE A 657 -40.62 11.25 64.57
C ILE A 657 -39.96 10.45 65.69
N LYS A 658 -39.86 9.14 65.54
CA LYS A 658 -39.27 8.27 66.57
C LYS A 658 -38.65 7.01 65.98
N PHE A 659 -37.72 6.41 66.72
CA PHE A 659 -37.32 5.03 66.49
C PHE A 659 -38.26 4.07 67.20
N LEU A 660 -38.69 3.03 66.51
CA LEU A 660 -39.35 1.88 67.10
C LEU A 660 -38.32 0.95 67.77
N SER A 661 -38.80 0.08 68.65
CA SER A 661 -37.96 -0.89 69.38
C SER A 661 -37.20 -1.86 68.48
N ASN A 662 -37.64 -2.06 67.23
CA ASN A 662 -36.98 -2.88 66.22
C ASN A 662 -35.91 -2.12 65.40
N GLY A 663 -35.68 -0.83 65.68
CA GLY A 663 -34.74 0.02 64.94
C GLY A 663 -35.34 0.72 63.73
N ASP A 664 -36.61 0.47 63.42
CA ASP A 664 -37.28 1.16 62.31
C ASP A 664 -37.51 2.63 62.68
N PHE A 665 -37.16 3.52 61.75
CA PHE A 665 -37.53 4.91 61.85
C PHE A 665 -39.01 5.08 61.46
N TYR A 666 -39.71 5.87 62.26
CA TYR A 666 -41.12 6.12 62.11
C TYR A 666 -41.35 7.62 62.03
N MET A 667 -42.10 8.07 61.02
CA MET A 667 -42.60 9.45 60.94
C MET A 667 -44.12 9.43 60.77
N TYR A 668 -44.84 9.78 61.83
CA TYR A 668 -46.23 10.20 61.69
C TYR A 668 -46.23 11.63 61.16
N ALA A 669 -47.06 11.91 60.16
CA ALA A 669 -47.28 13.26 59.70
C ALA A 669 -48.78 13.51 59.63
N THR A 670 -49.28 14.39 60.49
CA THR A 670 -50.65 14.87 60.43
C THR A 670 -50.66 16.24 59.78
N ASN A 671 -51.25 16.30 58.58
CA ASN A 671 -51.43 17.54 57.84
C ASN A 671 -52.74 18.20 58.26
N TYR A 672 -52.68 19.47 58.61
CA TYR A 672 -53.83 20.31 58.87
C TYR A 672 -53.93 21.36 57.77
N PHE A 673 -55.14 21.64 57.31
CA PHE A 673 -55.39 22.74 56.38
C PHE A 673 -56.34 23.73 57.00
N ASN A 674 -55.91 24.98 57.08
CA ASN A 674 -56.75 26.10 57.47
C ASN A 674 -56.96 26.99 56.25
N ILE A 675 -58.22 27.18 55.85
CA ILE A 675 -58.57 28.05 54.74
C ILE A 675 -59.13 29.35 55.31
N SER A 676 -58.49 30.46 54.98
CA SER A 676 -58.75 31.79 55.54
C SER A 676 -60.20 32.29 55.38
N LYS A 677 -60.96 31.79 54.41
CA LYS A 677 -62.40 32.06 54.22
C LYS A 677 -63.06 30.97 53.36
N GLY A 678 -64.30 30.57 53.71
CA GLY A 678 -65.09 29.54 53.00
C GLY A 678 -65.31 29.78 51.50
N VAL A 679 -65.71 28.72 50.79
CA VAL A 679 -66.04 28.71 49.35
C VAL A 679 -67.50 29.10 49.17
N GLU A 680 -67.77 30.19 48.46
CA GLU A 680 -69.11 30.79 48.35
C GLU A 680 -69.93 30.26 47.14
N CYS A 681 -69.31 29.45 46.27
CA CYS A 681 -69.93 28.90 45.06
C CYS A 681 -69.44 27.46 44.78
N TYR A 682 -70.33 26.48 44.99
CA TYR A 682 -70.17 25.06 44.67
C TYR A 682 -68.97 24.32 45.28
N GLY A 683 -69.00 22.99 45.11
CA GLY A 683 -67.90 22.08 45.45
C GLY A 683 -66.54 22.50 44.85
N GLN A 684 -65.48 22.48 45.66
CA GLN A 684 -64.09 22.57 45.20
C GLN A 684 -63.29 21.35 45.68
N THR A 685 -62.63 20.67 44.75
CA THR A 685 -61.68 19.58 45.00
C THR A 685 -60.24 20.08 44.97
N ILE A 686 -59.54 19.98 46.10
CA ILE A 686 -58.09 20.19 46.20
C ILE A 686 -57.40 18.85 46.42
N ARG A 687 -56.40 18.51 45.61
CA ARG A 687 -55.49 17.39 45.86
C ARG A 687 -54.07 17.84 46.13
N THR A 688 -53.59 17.49 47.30
CA THR A 688 -52.22 17.73 47.72
C THR A 688 -51.53 16.44 48.11
N GLN A 689 -50.22 16.44 47.97
CA GLN A 689 -49.35 15.29 48.19
C GLN A 689 -48.19 15.68 49.10
N PHE A 690 -48.01 14.98 50.21
CA PHE A 690 -46.79 15.07 51.02
C PHE A 690 -45.84 13.91 50.68
N SER A 691 -44.54 14.18 50.58
CA SER A 691 -43.52 13.17 50.27
C SER A 691 -42.21 13.45 50.99
N VAL A 692 -41.56 12.38 51.43
CA VAL A 692 -40.17 12.42 51.94
C VAL A 692 -39.25 11.98 50.81
N ASN A 693 -38.26 12.81 50.52
CA ASN A 693 -37.38 12.66 49.36
C ASN A 693 -36.07 11.99 49.69
N TYR A 694 -35.54 12.28 50.88
CA TYR A 694 -34.36 11.64 51.41
C TYR A 694 -34.41 11.73 52.94
N ILE A 695 -33.74 10.77 53.57
CA ILE A 695 -33.41 10.86 54.98
C ILE A 695 -31.90 10.63 55.09
N ASN A 696 -31.22 11.54 55.79
CA ASN A 696 -29.78 11.48 55.97
C ASN A 696 -29.41 11.78 57.42
N ILE A 697 -28.26 11.31 57.85
CA ILE A 697 -27.66 11.68 59.14
C ILE A 697 -26.41 12.47 58.84
N SER A 698 -26.39 13.73 59.25
CA SER A 698 -25.24 14.64 59.12
C SER A 698 -24.55 14.88 60.44
#